data_AF-A0A954Y6X8-F1
#
_entry.id   AF-A0A954Y6X8-F1
#
_cell.length_a   1.000
_cell.length_b   1.000
_cell.length_c   1.000
_cell.angle_alpha   90.00
_cell.angle_beta   90.00
_cell.angle_gamma   90.00
#
_symmetry.space_group_name_H-M   'P 1'
#
loop_
_entity.id
_entity.type
_entity.pdbx_description
1 polymer ?
#
loop_
_entity_poly.entity_id
_entity_poly.type
_entity_poly.pdbx_seq_one_letter_code
_entity_poly.pdbx_strand_id
1 'polypeptide(L)'
;EDTTVEGFDPLSQDAEDRVIVARRLVAERCLYGVDKNPLAVELAKLSLWLESYAEGLPLTFMDHRLIQGDSLTGPFFEHLLTYPKSGEKLDDLFAQGLTERLQATLAAALVHVRDLEASVGKDVADLEQKRAAKEKLDAALAPLKTLAAAWSGGVMLGDDSDDAGYQALARAVAAGEDVASVLEARPRLREMRATGGTGVAFELAFPEVFAADPASSPGFHAVVGNPPWDRIEVAPQDYFGSLDFSVLEAPNEEARKAIMERLAADPVVAAGWETLAEGTRRDERVADRLYDHQKVRVAGKLTLGRPDTYRLFVERWVRLAATDGGATGWLVPSSFHSNEGATGVRRLYLTATSIISCFSFENRRKLFDIDSRFKFVLLVAQRSASGTSEFVASFYLHDPAVLFSPDDRSRQVGLSRSIVREITGDHESFPEVRTHADLGLALAQARTSVTTWGQFLADAGVKTAFGVELHRNPDFALSLPVEGPTAAIVAWADEHAWQHLPLHAGKTIFQYTDEFDASPTNMVRTTVAAGTRHWGASTPGYRLAFRMKAASTNERSMIAVLITPGFVCEQTLAVETQPLKRPNRAALLALSIANSFMFDWQVRQRITTSLSNYLVAPVPLPSVREIASVVVHCALRLTCNHAGYAPLWTEQLGDAWREPTPKHTWPVLDGDDARWAVRAAIDAVVADAYGLDRAQYAHVLSTFSHKSYPKAPDLCLAAFDELKTLGLEAFTKKHDPYWDIPLNESMPKPVIDLPIPGGDAPAVQSLGPLFDGLGPAPEKPAATPRPTPRPAPPSDDGAYDTIARLLDTRGLITSGDAQQATGLDAAGVRPHLKRLGDEGRAVTEGQRRGMKYRRADG
;
A
#
# COMPACT_ATOMS: atom_id res chain seq x y z
N GLU A 1 -12.12 -2.55 -50.72
CA GLU A 1 -11.26 -2.74 -51.91
C GLU A 1 -10.63 -1.44 -52.42
N ASP A 2 -10.77 -0.29 -51.75
CA ASP A 2 -10.23 0.99 -52.25
C ASP A 2 -9.28 1.64 -51.22
N THR A 3 -8.15 0.97 -50.92
CA THR A 3 -7.11 1.44 -49.98
C THR A 3 -5.77 1.73 -50.67
N THR A 4 -5.82 2.15 -51.94
CA THR A 4 -4.62 2.60 -52.64
C THR A 4 -4.27 4.01 -52.17
N VAL A 5 -3.24 4.09 -51.34
CA VAL A 5 -2.45 5.31 -51.18
C VAL A 5 -1.68 5.44 -52.49
N GLU A 6 -2.00 6.41 -53.34
CA GLU A 6 -1.25 6.59 -54.59
C GLU A 6 0.23 6.80 -54.25
N GLY A 7 1.07 5.83 -54.63
CA GLY A 7 2.50 5.76 -54.31
C GLY A 7 2.93 4.51 -53.52
N PHE A 8 2.02 3.88 -52.77
CA PHE A 8 2.31 2.66 -51.99
C PHE A 8 1.20 1.63 -52.14
N ASP A 9 1.52 0.51 -52.80
CA ASP A 9 0.63 -0.64 -52.84
C ASP A 9 0.60 -1.29 -51.43
N PRO A 10 -0.56 -1.39 -50.74
CA PRO A 10 -0.65 -2.16 -49.50
C PRO A 10 -0.31 -3.65 -49.70
N LEU A 11 -0.26 -4.11 -50.95
CA LEU A 11 0.26 -5.40 -51.40
C LEU A 11 1.64 -5.30 -52.08
N SER A 12 2.37 -4.19 -51.87
CA SER A 12 3.75 -3.99 -52.33
C SER A 12 4.56 -5.25 -52.01
N GLN A 13 5.39 -5.72 -52.94
CA GLN A 13 6.25 -6.86 -52.66
C GLN A 13 7.37 -6.49 -51.66
N ASP A 14 7.66 -5.21 -51.48
CA ASP A 14 8.62 -4.74 -50.48
C ASP A 14 8.03 -4.81 -49.07
N ALA A 15 8.78 -5.42 -48.16
CA ALA A 15 8.38 -5.56 -46.77
C ALA A 15 8.45 -4.25 -45.98
N GLU A 16 9.40 -3.36 -46.30
CA GLU A 16 9.58 -2.09 -45.61
C GLU A 16 8.42 -1.15 -45.92
N ASP A 17 8.04 -1.06 -47.20
CA ASP A 17 6.88 -0.31 -47.68
C ASP A 17 5.59 -0.72 -46.97
N ARG A 18 5.34 -2.04 -46.87
CA ARG A 18 4.16 -2.56 -46.17
C ARG A 18 4.14 -2.19 -44.70
N VAL A 19 5.31 -2.19 -44.02
CA VAL A 19 5.41 -1.81 -42.60
C VAL A 19 5.10 -0.33 -42.41
N ILE A 20 5.62 0.55 -43.29
CA ILE A 20 5.34 1.99 -43.24
C ILE A 20 3.85 2.28 -43.41
N VAL A 21 3.22 1.67 -44.41
CA VAL A 21 1.77 1.79 -44.64
C VAL A 21 0.97 1.25 -43.45
N ALA A 22 1.35 0.10 -42.91
CA ALA A 22 0.69 -0.49 -41.74
C ALA A 22 0.78 0.42 -40.51
N ARG A 23 1.94 1.03 -40.23
CA ARG A 23 2.11 1.97 -39.12
C ARG A 23 1.23 3.21 -39.28
N ARG A 24 1.15 3.77 -40.49
CA ARG A 24 0.22 4.87 -40.80
C ARG A 24 -1.23 4.50 -40.58
N LEU A 25 -1.65 3.34 -41.10
CA LEU A 25 -3.03 2.86 -40.91
C LEU A 25 -3.34 2.63 -39.43
N VAL A 26 -2.41 2.07 -38.65
CA VAL A 26 -2.59 1.89 -37.19
C VAL A 26 -2.70 3.25 -36.50
N ALA A 27 -1.81 4.20 -36.81
CA ALA A 27 -1.83 5.54 -36.22
C ALA A 27 -3.13 6.30 -36.54
N GLU A 28 -3.60 6.23 -37.80
CA GLU A 28 -4.83 6.93 -38.22
C GLU A 28 -6.11 6.22 -37.87
N ARG A 29 -6.12 4.88 -37.74
CA ARG A 29 -7.35 4.08 -37.64
C ARG A 29 -7.54 3.32 -36.34
N CYS A 30 -6.49 3.14 -35.53
CA CYS A 30 -6.57 2.28 -34.34
C CYS A 30 -6.24 3.01 -33.02
N LEU A 31 -5.47 4.10 -33.06
CA LEU A 31 -5.00 4.75 -31.84
C LEU A 31 -5.92 5.90 -31.42
N TYR A 32 -6.21 5.95 -30.13
CA TYR A 32 -7.05 6.95 -29.47
C TYR A 32 -6.40 7.37 -28.16
N GLY A 33 -6.60 8.62 -27.76
CA GLY A 33 -5.94 9.17 -26.58
C GLY A 33 -6.62 10.43 -26.06
N VAL A 34 -6.60 10.58 -24.74
CA VAL A 34 -7.17 11.72 -24.02
C VAL A 34 -6.19 12.14 -22.95
N ASP A 35 -5.82 13.42 -22.92
CA ASP A 35 -5.00 13.99 -21.84
C ASP A 35 -5.46 15.41 -21.48
N LYS A 36 -5.38 15.76 -20.19
CA LYS A 36 -5.72 17.11 -19.69
C LYS A 36 -4.73 18.15 -20.21
N ASN A 37 -3.47 17.74 -20.38
CA ASN A 37 -2.38 18.59 -20.79
C ASN A 37 -2.34 18.72 -22.32
N PRO A 38 -2.61 19.90 -22.88
CA PRO A 38 -2.58 20.10 -24.33
C PRO A 38 -1.20 19.79 -24.94
N LEU A 39 -0.12 20.02 -24.19
CA LEU A 39 1.23 19.69 -24.67
C LEU A 39 1.43 18.18 -24.78
N ALA A 40 0.87 17.38 -23.86
CA ALA A 40 0.97 15.92 -23.94
C ALA A 40 0.25 15.38 -25.18
N VAL A 41 -0.92 15.96 -25.51
CA VAL A 41 -1.66 15.63 -26.74
C VAL A 41 -0.82 15.94 -27.99
N GLU A 42 -0.24 17.14 -28.07
CA GLU A 42 0.59 17.51 -29.24
C GLU A 42 1.89 16.70 -29.34
N LEU A 43 2.53 16.39 -28.20
CA LEU A 43 3.70 15.50 -28.17
C LEU A 43 3.35 14.07 -28.61
N ALA A 44 2.18 13.56 -28.21
CA ALA A 44 1.72 12.25 -28.65
C ALA A 44 1.48 12.23 -30.17
N LYS A 45 0.83 13.27 -30.72
CA LYS A 45 0.66 13.43 -32.17
C LYS A 45 2.01 13.46 -32.90
N LEU A 46 2.96 14.26 -32.41
CA LEU A 46 4.30 14.36 -33.01
C LEU A 46 5.05 13.02 -32.96
N SER A 47 4.97 12.31 -31.84
CA SER A 47 5.66 11.02 -31.65
C SER A 47 5.09 9.94 -32.58
N LEU A 48 3.76 9.83 -32.66
CA LEU A 48 3.11 8.90 -33.59
C LEU A 48 3.42 9.25 -35.04
N TRP A 49 3.50 10.55 -35.37
CA TRP A 49 3.91 10.98 -36.70
C TRP A 49 5.33 10.54 -37.03
N LEU A 50 6.30 10.74 -36.14
CA LEU A 50 7.70 10.33 -36.37
C LEU A 50 7.81 8.82 -36.61
N GLU A 51 7.05 8.01 -35.86
CA GLU A 51 7.03 6.55 -36.01
C GLU A 51 6.30 6.06 -37.27
N SER A 52 5.35 6.84 -37.78
CA SER A 52 4.57 6.56 -39.00
C SER A 52 5.00 7.41 -40.21
N TYR A 53 6.19 8.02 -40.14
CA TYR A 53 6.71 8.87 -41.20
C TYR A 53 6.88 8.07 -42.51
N ALA A 54 6.51 8.72 -43.62
CA ALA A 54 6.70 8.20 -44.96
C ALA A 54 7.14 9.36 -45.86
N GLU A 55 8.19 9.16 -46.64
CA GLU A 55 8.73 10.18 -47.53
C GLU A 55 7.69 10.60 -48.59
N GLY A 56 7.60 11.90 -48.86
CA GLY A 56 6.70 12.45 -49.88
C GLY A 56 5.23 12.60 -49.45
N LEU A 57 4.84 12.17 -48.24
CA LEU A 57 3.48 12.28 -47.74
C LEU A 57 3.35 13.29 -46.59
N PRO A 58 2.21 13.99 -46.46
CA PRO A 58 2.00 14.98 -45.41
C PRO A 58 1.82 14.33 -44.01
N LEU A 59 1.72 15.19 -43.00
CA LEU A 59 1.48 14.79 -41.60
C LEU A 59 0.14 14.07 -41.44
N THR A 60 0.18 12.93 -40.76
CA THR A 60 -0.98 12.13 -40.34
C THR A 60 -1.99 12.97 -39.53
N PHE A 61 -3.26 12.99 -39.95
CA PHE A 61 -4.30 13.79 -39.28
C PHE A 61 -4.91 13.03 -38.09
N MET A 62 -4.66 13.50 -36.86
CA MET A 62 -5.03 12.79 -35.61
C MET A 62 -5.97 13.57 -34.67
N ASP A 63 -6.43 14.76 -35.06
CA ASP A 63 -7.16 15.70 -34.17
C ASP A 63 -8.52 15.20 -33.65
N HIS A 64 -9.11 14.21 -34.32
CA HIS A 64 -10.37 13.60 -33.88
C HIS A 64 -10.18 12.40 -32.95
N ARG A 65 -8.94 11.92 -32.78
CA ARG A 65 -8.60 10.69 -32.03
C ARG A 65 -7.74 10.96 -30.81
N LEU A 66 -6.87 11.97 -30.91
CA LEU A 66 -6.09 12.50 -29.80
C LEU A 66 -6.67 13.84 -29.39
N ILE A 67 -7.42 13.85 -28.28
CA ILE A 67 -8.18 15.02 -27.83
C ILE A 67 -7.72 15.49 -26.46
N GLN A 68 -7.82 16.80 -26.23
CA GLN A 68 -7.58 17.40 -24.93
C GLN A 68 -8.82 17.26 -24.04
N GLY A 69 -8.63 16.79 -22.81
CA GLY A 69 -9.66 16.76 -21.78
C GLY A 69 -9.36 15.82 -20.61
N ASP A 70 -10.27 15.79 -19.65
CA ASP A 70 -10.25 14.90 -18.50
C ASP A 70 -10.96 13.58 -18.83
N SER A 71 -10.18 12.51 -18.89
CA SER A 71 -10.68 11.15 -19.15
C SER A 71 -11.50 10.54 -18.02
N LEU A 72 -11.52 11.14 -16.82
CA LEU A 72 -12.16 10.57 -15.62
C LEU A 72 -13.48 11.23 -15.24
N THR A 73 -13.73 12.48 -15.65
CA THR A 73 -14.84 13.28 -15.11
C THR A 73 -16.01 13.47 -16.07
N GLY A 74 -15.89 13.01 -17.32
CA GLY A 74 -16.99 13.05 -18.29
C GLY A 74 -18.05 11.97 -18.05
N PRO A 75 -19.33 12.24 -18.34
CA PRO A 75 -20.41 11.27 -18.17
C PRO A 75 -20.48 10.25 -19.31
N PHE A 76 -21.17 9.14 -19.05
CA PHE A 76 -21.77 8.30 -20.10
C PHE A 76 -23.21 8.74 -20.38
N PHE A 77 -23.80 8.32 -21.50
CA PHE A 77 -25.13 8.73 -21.93
C PHE A 77 -26.21 8.51 -20.87
N GLU A 78 -26.19 7.37 -20.18
CA GLU A 78 -27.15 7.06 -19.11
C GLU A 78 -27.16 8.11 -17.98
N HIS A 79 -26.03 8.76 -17.72
CA HIS A 79 -25.93 9.81 -16.71
C HIS A 79 -26.62 11.09 -17.18
N LEU A 80 -26.60 11.38 -18.49
CA LEU A 80 -27.28 12.55 -19.05
C LEU A 80 -28.80 12.49 -18.84
N LEU A 81 -29.33 11.30 -18.58
CA LEU A 81 -30.73 11.03 -18.26
C LEU A 81 -31.06 11.19 -16.76
N THR A 82 -30.13 11.71 -15.96
CA THR A 82 -30.36 12.02 -14.53
C THR A 82 -30.06 13.48 -14.23
N TYR A 83 -30.70 13.99 -13.18
CA TYR A 83 -30.35 15.29 -12.62
C TYR A 83 -28.99 15.26 -11.91
N PRO A 84 -28.12 16.26 -12.14
CA PRO A 84 -26.77 16.26 -11.55
C PRO A 84 -26.78 16.41 -10.03
N LYS A 85 -27.70 17.20 -9.45
CA LYS A 85 -27.78 17.37 -7.98
C LYS A 85 -28.50 16.22 -7.32
N SER A 86 -29.78 16.00 -7.63
CA SER A 86 -30.60 14.99 -6.94
C SER A 86 -30.23 13.55 -7.30
N GLY A 87 -29.81 13.35 -8.56
CA GLY A 87 -29.56 12.03 -9.11
C GLY A 87 -30.77 11.24 -9.52
N GLU A 88 -31.94 11.83 -9.40
CA GLU A 88 -33.18 11.28 -9.91
C GLU A 88 -33.15 11.26 -11.44
N LYS A 89 -33.92 10.35 -12.04
CA LYS A 89 -34.09 10.28 -13.48
C LYS A 89 -34.87 11.50 -13.97
N LEU A 90 -34.57 11.95 -15.20
CA LEU A 90 -35.41 12.92 -15.90
C LEU A 90 -36.81 12.32 -16.16
N ASP A 91 -37.82 13.18 -16.34
CA ASP A 91 -39.17 12.72 -16.73
C ASP A 91 -39.13 11.91 -18.03
N ASP A 92 -39.91 10.84 -18.11
CA ASP A 92 -39.85 9.84 -19.19
C ASP A 92 -39.98 10.45 -20.59
N LEU A 93 -40.86 11.45 -20.79
CA LEU A 93 -41.00 12.15 -22.08
C LEU A 93 -39.73 12.90 -22.50
N PHE A 94 -39.03 13.53 -21.55
CA PHE A 94 -37.78 14.24 -21.83
C PHE A 94 -36.64 13.26 -22.09
N ALA A 95 -36.57 12.19 -21.29
CA ALA A 95 -35.58 11.13 -21.47
C ALA A 95 -35.71 10.46 -22.86
N GLN A 96 -36.93 10.21 -23.32
CA GLN A 96 -37.20 9.68 -24.67
C GLN A 96 -36.73 10.63 -25.77
N GLY A 97 -37.17 11.89 -25.74
CA GLY A 97 -36.76 12.88 -26.74
C GLY A 97 -35.24 13.12 -26.78
N LEU A 98 -34.57 13.08 -25.62
CA LEU A 98 -33.11 13.19 -25.56
C LEU A 98 -32.42 11.95 -26.13
N THR A 99 -32.97 10.76 -25.93
CA THR A 99 -32.46 9.51 -26.51
C THR A 99 -32.59 9.51 -28.04
N GLU A 100 -33.74 9.92 -28.57
CA GLU A 100 -33.95 10.05 -30.01
C GLU A 100 -32.99 11.08 -30.62
N ARG A 101 -32.83 12.25 -29.97
CA ARG A 101 -31.85 13.26 -30.39
C ARG A 101 -30.44 12.71 -30.36
N LEU A 102 -30.03 11.99 -29.31
CA LEU A 102 -28.71 11.38 -29.23
C LEU A 102 -28.48 10.49 -30.45
N GLN A 103 -29.38 9.54 -30.69
CA GLN A 103 -29.26 8.57 -31.78
C GLN A 103 -29.16 9.27 -33.14
N ALA A 104 -30.00 10.27 -33.39
CA ALA A 104 -29.97 11.06 -34.62
C ALA A 104 -28.65 11.82 -34.79
N THR A 105 -28.17 12.46 -33.73
CA THR A 105 -26.91 13.23 -33.77
C THR A 105 -25.70 12.31 -33.93
N LEU A 106 -25.67 11.14 -33.27
CA LEU A 106 -24.61 10.15 -33.45
C LEU A 106 -24.60 9.60 -34.88
N ALA A 107 -25.77 9.29 -35.45
CA ALA A 107 -25.87 8.86 -36.85
C ALA A 107 -25.34 9.92 -37.83
N ALA A 108 -25.65 11.20 -37.59
CA ALA A 108 -25.11 12.31 -38.38
C ALA A 108 -23.59 12.47 -38.19
N ALA A 109 -23.09 12.34 -36.95
CA ALA A 109 -21.67 12.41 -36.63
C ALA A 109 -20.85 11.33 -37.35
N LEU A 110 -21.39 10.10 -37.47
CA LEU A 110 -20.73 9.00 -38.19
C LEU A 110 -20.51 9.30 -39.68
N VAL A 111 -21.35 10.14 -40.31
CA VAL A 111 -21.11 10.59 -41.69
C VAL A 111 -19.82 11.40 -41.76
N HIS A 112 -19.62 12.35 -40.83
CA HIS A 112 -18.41 13.16 -40.78
C HIS A 112 -17.17 12.37 -40.35
N VAL A 113 -17.33 11.32 -39.53
CA VAL A 113 -16.22 10.39 -39.24
C VAL A 113 -15.81 9.61 -40.50
N ARG A 114 -16.77 9.15 -41.30
CA ARG A 114 -16.46 8.49 -42.59
C ARG A 114 -15.72 9.44 -43.53
N ASP A 115 -16.09 10.72 -43.57
CA ASP A 115 -15.36 11.73 -44.34
C ASP A 115 -13.90 11.89 -43.84
N LEU A 116 -13.67 11.81 -42.52
CA LEU A 116 -12.32 11.86 -41.92
C LEU A 116 -11.46 10.62 -42.24
N GLU A 117 -12.10 9.45 -42.39
CA GLU A 117 -11.45 8.15 -42.59
C GLU A 117 -11.32 7.73 -44.07
N ALA A 118 -11.92 8.50 -44.98
CA ALA A 118 -11.96 8.22 -46.42
C ALA A 118 -10.58 8.17 -47.09
N SER A 119 -9.58 8.81 -46.47
CA SER A 119 -8.20 8.94 -46.97
C SER A 119 -7.18 8.77 -45.84
N VAL A 120 -5.90 8.63 -46.19
CA VAL A 120 -4.78 8.48 -45.24
C VAL A 120 -3.77 9.63 -45.38
N GLY A 121 -4.27 10.88 -45.44
CA GLY A 121 -3.43 12.08 -45.51
C GLY A 121 -2.52 12.05 -46.75
N LYS A 122 -3.12 12.17 -47.93
CA LYS A 122 -2.44 12.02 -49.23
C LYS A 122 -1.66 13.28 -49.62
N ASP A 123 -2.28 14.44 -49.43
CA ASP A 123 -1.70 15.74 -49.76
C ASP A 123 -2.26 16.85 -48.83
N VAL A 124 -1.87 18.10 -49.06
CA VAL A 124 -2.33 19.24 -48.25
C VAL A 124 -3.84 19.48 -48.40
N ALA A 125 -4.39 19.25 -49.60
CA ALA A 125 -5.83 19.45 -49.84
C ALA A 125 -6.67 18.42 -49.07
N ASP A 126 -6.19 17.19 -48.97
CA ASP A 126 -6.78 16.13 -48.15
C ASP A 126 -6.79 16.53 -46.65
N LEU A 127 -5.71 17.12 -46.15
CA LEU A 127 -5.68 17.63 -44.76
C LEU A 127 -6.67 18.77 -44.52
N GLU A 128 -6.87 19.67 -45.49
CA GLU A 128 -7.88 20.72 -45.41
C GLU A 128 -9.31 20.13 -45.41
N GLN A 129 -9.57 19.11 -46.22
CA GLN A 129 -10.84 18.39 -46.22
C GLN A 129 -11.11 17.70 -44.88
N LYS A 130 -10.11 17.00 -44.32
CA LYS A 130 -10.21 16.39 -42.98
C LYS A 130 -10.48 17.45 -41.90
N ARG A 131 -9.82 18.60 -41.95
CA ARG A 131 -10.08 19.71 -41.02
C ARG A 131 -11.53 20.20 -41.11
N ALA A 132 -12.04 20.42 -42.31
CA ALA A 132 -13.42 20.84 -42.53
C ALA A 132 -14.44 19.77 -42.06
N ALA A 133 -14.14 18.49 -42.26
CA ALA A 133 -14.95 17.39 -41.74
C ALA A 133 -14.97 17.35 -40.20
N LYS A 134 -13.81 17.59 -39.56
CA LYS A 134 -13.70 17.70 -38.10
C LYS A 134 -14.52 18.87 -37.55
N GLU A 135 -14.48 20.03 -38.18
CA GLU A 135 -15.29 21.19 -37.77
C GLU A 135 -16.79 20.88 -37.82
N LYS A 136 -17.25 20.20 -38.88
CA LYS A 136 -18.65 19.75 -39.00
C LYS A 136 -19.03 18.73 -37.92
N LEU A 137 -18.14 17.76 -37.65
CA LEU A 137 -18.31 16.78 -36.58
C LEU A 137 -18.46 17.47 -35.20
N ASP A 138 -17.56 18.40 -34.89
CA ASP A 138 -17.60 19.14 -33.63
C ASP A 138 -18.87 19.99 -33.50
N ALA A 139 -19.28 20.66 -34.58
CA ALA A 139 -20.52 21.45 -34.60
C ALA A 139 -21.76 20.57 -34.38
N ALA A 140 -21.84 19.40 -35.01
CA ALA A 140 -22.94 18.47 -34.85
C ALA A 140 -23.07 17.97 -33.40
N LEU A 141 -21.94 17.68 -32.74
CA LEU A 141 -21.90 17.14 -31.38
C LEU A 141 -21.93 18.22 -30.28
N ALA A 142 -21.73 19.50 -30.63
CA ALA A 142 -21.62 20.59 -29.66
C ALA A 142 -22.79 20.70 -28.66
N PRO A 143 -24.07 20.54 -29.04
CA PRO A 143 -25.19 20.61 -28.09
C PRO A 143 -25.13 19.50 -27.03
N LEU A 144 -24.79 18.27 -27.43
CA LEU A 144 -24.67 17.13 -26.52
C LEU A 144 -23.41 17.23 -25.64
N LYS A 145 -22.28 17.68 -26.20
CA LYS A 145 -21.06 17.96 -25.43
C LYS A 145 -21.31 19.06 -24.38
N THR A 146 -22.12 20.06 -24.72
CA THR A 146 -22.54 21.12 -23.79
C THR A 146 -23.40 20.57 -22.65
N LEU A 147 -24.35 19.68 -22.97
CA LEU A 147 -25.16 19.00 -21.96
C LEU A 147 -24.30 18.15 -21.02
N ALA A 148 -23.35 17.38 -21.57
CA ALA A 148 -22.43 16.56 -20.80
C ALA A 148 -21.54 17.38 -19.86
N ALA A 149 -20.99 18.49 -20.34
CA ALA A 149 -20.21 19.42 -19.52
C ALA A 149 -21.06 20.02 -18.39
N ALA A 150 -22.30 20.44 -18.69
CA ALA A 150 -23.22 20.96 -17.68
C ALA A 150 -23.60 19.91 -16.63
N TRP A 151 -23.76 18.65 -17.03
CA TRP A 151 -24.02 17.55 -16.09
C TRP A 151 -22.84 17.34 -15.14
N SER A 152 -21.62 17.16 -15.68
CA SER A 152 -20.42 16.94 -14.83
C SER A 152 -20.17 18.09 -13.89
N GLY A 153 -20.29 19.33 -14.40
CA GLY A 153 -20.12 20.50 -13.56
C GLY A 153 -21.23 20.67 -12.53
N GLY A 154 -22.46 20.27 -12.83
CA GLY A 154 -23.53 20.19 -11.83
C GLY A 154 -23.17 19.26 -10.68
N VAL A 155 -22.72 18.04 -10.99
CA VAL A 155 -22.28 17.08 -9.96
C VAL A 155 -21.10 17.64 -9.17
N MET A 156 -20.13 18.22 -9.85
CA MET A 156 -18.98 18.88 -9.22
C MET A 156 -19.42 20.02 -8.31
N LEU A 157 -20.44 20.82 -8.66
CA LEU A 157 -20.89 21.94 -7.82
C LEU A 157 -21.77 21.51 -6.63
N GLY A 158 -22.27 20.26 -6.61
CA GLY A 158 -23.02 19.71 -5.49
C GLY A 158 -24.29 20.49 -5.18
N ASP A 159 -24.42 20.98 -3.94
CA ASP A 159 -25.62 21.70 -3.47
C ASP A 159 -25.92 22.97 -4.25
N ASP A 160 -24.89 23.57 -4.83
CA ASP A 160 -25.05 24.77 -5.62
C ASP A 160 -25.45 24.47 -7.08
N SER A 161 -25.68 23.21 -7.48
CA SER A 161 -26.13 22.87 -8.84
C SER A 161 -27.57 23.34 -9.14
N ASP A 162 -27.88 23.58 -10.42
CA ASP A 162 -29.20 24.03 -10.93
C ASP A 162 -29.87 22.94 -11.79
N ASP A 163 -30.61 22.03 -11.14
CA ASP A 163 -31.34 20.95 -11.82
C ASP A 163 -32.45 21.49 -12.75
N ALA A 164 -33.09 22.61 -12.41
CA ALA A 164 -34.11 23.23 -13.27
C ALA A 164 -33.48 23.82 -14.55
N GLY A 165 -32.28 24.39 -14.41
CA GLY A 165 -31.46 24.83 -15.54
C GLY A 165 -31.00 23.67 -16.41
N TYR A 166 -30.53 22.59 -15.78
CA TYR A 166 -30.19 21.36 -16.50
C TYR A 166 -31.39 20.79 -17.26
N GLN A 167 -32.58 20.77 -16.66
CA GLN A 167 -33.81 20.34 -17.33
C GLN A 167 -34.13 21.19 -18.56
N ALA A 168 -34.02 22.52 -18.44
CA ALA A 168 -34.26 23.42 -19.55
C ALA A 168 -33.26 23.19 -20.70
N LEU A 169 -31.98 22.96 -20.36
CA LEU A 169 -30.96 22.63 -21.34
C LEU A 169 -31.23 21.28 -22.03
N ALA A 170 -31.57 20.25 -21.27
CA ALA A 170 -31.89 18.93 -21.80
C ALA A 170 -33.09 18.98 -22.76
N ARG A 171 -34.14 19.77 -22.43
CA ARG A 171 -35.29 20.00 -23.32
C ARG A 171 -34.89 20.69 -24.62
N ALA A 172 -34.09 21.75 -24.55
CA ALA A 172 -33.63 22.45 -25.75
C ALA A 172 -32.78 21.53 -26.64
N VAL A 173 -31.89 20.73 -26.05
CA VAL A 173 -31.11 19.72 -26.80
C VAL A 173 -32.04 18.71 -27.47
N ALA A 174 -32.98 18.11 -26.73
CA ALA A 174 -33.95 17.16 -27.28
C ALA A 174 -34.73 17.77 -28.46
N ALA A 175 -35.23 18.99 -28.31
CA ALA A 175 -35.96 19.72 -29.34
C ALA A 175 -35.08 20.22 -30.51
N GLY A 176 -33.76 20.31 -30.33
CA GLY A 176 -32.82 20.90 -31.32
C GLY A 176 -32.92 22.41 -31.40
N GLU A 177 -33.29 23.01 -30.28
CA GLU A 177 -33.38 24.45 -30.12
C GLU A 177 -31.98 25.03 -29.80
N ASP A 178 -31.88 26.35 -29.82
CA ASP A 178 -30.64 27.04 -29.50
C ASP A 178 -30.28 26.91 -28.02
N VAL A 179 -29.27 26.08 -27.73
CA VAL A 179 -28.74 25.87 -26.39
C VAL A 179 -27.99 27.09 -25.84
N ALA A 180 -27.47 27.97 -26.70
CA ALA A 180 -26.72 29.15 -26.26
C ALA A 180 -27.65 30.14 -25.54
N SER A 181 -28.85 30.37 -26.07
CA SER A 181 -29.88 31.19 -25.43
C SER A 181 -30.27 30.69 -24.03
N VAL A 182 -30.35 29.36 -23.85
CA VAL A 182 -30.66 28.76 -22.53
C VAL A 182 -29.54 28.99 -21.52
N LEU A 183 -28.28 28.87 -21.96
CA LEU A 183 -27.11 29.16 -21.14
C LEU A 183 -27.06 30.64 -20.73
N GLU A 184 -27.22 31.56 -21.69
CA GLU A 184 -27.17 33.00 -21.40
C GLU A 184 -28.23 33.43 -20.39
N ALA A 185 -29.44 32.87 -20.49
CA ALA A 185 -30.52 33.14 -19.55
C ALA A 185 -30.26 32.62 -18.11
N ARG A 186 -29.28 31.72 -17.91
CA ARG A 186 -29.07 31.01 -16.64
C ARG A 186 -27.60 31.03 -16.20
N PRO A 187 -27.19 32.01 -15.37
CA PRO A 187 -25.80 32.14 -14.91
C PRO A 187 -25.25 30.87 -14.24
N ARG A 188 -26.06 30.19 -13.41
CA ARG A 188 -25.64 28.98 -12.71
C ARG A 188 -25.39 27.80 -13.66
N LEU A 189 -26.20 27.67 -14.70
CA LEU A 189 -25.99 26.67 -15.74
C LEU A 189 -24.70 26.94 -16.55
N ARG A 190 -24.35 28.21 -16.79
CA ARG A 190 -23.06 28.56 -17.41
C ARG A 190 -21.88 28.15 -16.53
N GLU A 191 -21.97 28.36 -15.23
CA GLU A 191 -20.96 27.92 -14.27
C GLU A 191 -20.84 26.39 -14.23
N MET A 192 -21.96 25.65 -14.26
CA MET A 192 -21.98 24.20 -14.41
C MET A 192 -21.23 23.79 -15.68
N ARG A 193 -21.60 24.32 -16.85
CA ARG A 193 -20.90 24.02 -18.11
C ARG A 193 -19.41 24.33 -18.04
N ALA A 194 -19.02 25.47 -17.46
CA ALA A 194 -17.62 25.86 -17.35
C ALA A 194 -16.83 24.91 -16.42
N THR A 195 -17.44 24.53 -15.29
CA THR A 195 -16.82 23.64 -14.28
C THR A 195 -16.59 22.24 -14.85
N GLY A 196 -17.56 21.68 -15.58
CA GLY A 196 -17.44 20.36 -16.21
C GLY A 196 -16.85 20.38 -17.62
N GLY A 197 -16.40 21.53 -18.13
CA GLY A 197 -16.04 21.73 -19.54
C GLY A 197 -14.85 20.90 -20.02
N THR A 198 -14.02 20.41 -19.11
CA THR A 198 -12.88 19.53 -19.44
C THR A 198 -13.27 18.05 -19.49
N GLY A 199 -14.41 17.64 -18.91
CA GLY A 199 -14.81 16.24 -18.82
C GLY A 199 -15.12 15.61 -20.17
N VAL A 200 -14.45 14.50 -20.50
CA VAL A 200 -14.63 13.81 -21.79
C VAL A 200 -15.73 12.75 -21.72
N ALA A 201 -16.85 13.02 -22.39
CA ALA A 201 -17.87 12.02 -22.68
C ALA A 201 -17.43 11.16 -23.88
N PHE A 202 -16.86 9.98 -23.62
CA PHE A 202 -16.24 9.12 -24.64
C PHE A 202 -17.18 8.73 -25.79
N GLU A 203 -18.45 8.47 -25.49
CA GLU A 203 -19.48 8.13 -26.50
C GLU A 203 -19.76 9.28 -27.47
N LEU A 204 -19.51 10.53 -27.05
CA LEU A 204 -19.61 11.73 -27.89
C LEU A 204 -18.26 12.11 -28.51
N ALA A 205 -17.15 11.76 -27.87
CA ALA A 205 -15.81 12.04 -28.37
C ALA A 205 -15.44 11.12 -29.54
N PHE A 206 -15.83 9.84 -29.44
CA PHE A 206 -15.48 8.77 -30.39
C PHE A 206 -16.75 8.03 -30.83
N PRO A 207 -17.69 8.70 -31.52
CA PRO A 207 -18.96 8.09 -31.91
C PRO A 207 -18.79 6.82 -32.74
N GLU A 208 -17.72 6.70 -33.54
CA GLU A 208 -17.39 5.50 -34.31
C GLU A 208 -17.01 4.29 -33.47
N VAL A 209 -16.61 4.49 -32.21
CA VAL A 209 -16.26 3.40 -31.28
C VAL A 209 -17.51 2.88 -30.56
N PHE A 210 -18.46 3.77 -30.24
CA PHE A 210 -19.60 3.46 -29.37
C PHE A 210 -20.95 3.38 -30.09
N ALA A 211 -21.07 3.99 -31.27
CA ALA A 211 -22.31 4.07 -32.05
C ALA A 211 -22.21 3.38 -33.43
N ALA A 212 -21.15 2.61 -33.67
CA ALA A 212 -21.06 1.73 -34.84
C ALA A 212 -22.21 0.70 -34.87
N ASP A 213 -22.44 0.08 -36.03
CA ASP A 213 -23.53 -0.87 -36.33
C ASP A 213 -23.88 -1.75 -35.11
N PRO A 214 -25.17 -1.97 -34.74
CA PRO A 214 -25.57 -2.87 -33.66
C PRO A 214 -24.96 -4.30 -33.71
N ALA A 215 -24.48 -4.74 -34.88
CA ALA A 215 -23.71 -5.97 -35.04
C ALA A 215 -22.25 -5.89 -34.55
N SER A 216 -21.74 -4.69 -34.31
CA SER A 216 -20.42 -4.39 -33.75
C SER A 216 -20.54 -4.16 -32.24
N SER A 217 -19.76 -4.90 -31.47
CA SER A 217 -19.73 -4.78 -30.00
C SER A 217 -19.22 -3.39 -29.59
N PRO A 218 -20.07 -2.49 -29.07
CA PRO A 218 -19.70 -1.09 -28.85
C PRO A 218 -18.60 -0.98 -27.78
N GLY A 219 -17.62 -0.11 -28.03
CA GLY A 219 -16.45 0.13 -27.18
C GLY A 219 -15.12 -0.21 -27.86
N PHE A 220 -14.01 0.05 -27.16
CA PHE A 220 -12.68 -0.21 -27.68
C PHE A 220 -12.33 -1.69 -27.63
N HIS A 221 -11.83 -2.25 -28.74
CA HIS A 221 -11.33 -3.63 -28.80
C HIS A 221 -10.18 -3.87 -27.83
N ALA A 222 -9.35 -2.86 -27.57
CA ALA A 222 -8.27 -2.92 -26.60
C ALA A 222 -8.12 -1.56 -25.91
N VAL A 223 -7.92 -1.59 -24.61
CA VAL A 223 -7.52 -0.44 -23.81
C VAL A 223 -6.22 -0.78 -23.09
N VAL A 224 -5.20 0.07 -23.23
CA VAL A 224 -3.93 -0.10 -22.52
C VAL A 224 -3.49 1.19 -21.84
N GLY A 225 -2.83 1.10 -20.69
CA GLY A 225 -2.29 2.28 -20.04
C GLY A 225 -1.42 2.06 -18.81
N ASN A 226 -0.72 3.13 -18.43
CA ASN A 226 0.00 3.30 -17.18
C ASN A 226 -0.59 4.51 -16.44
N PRO A 227 -1.72 4.34 -15.72
CA PRO A 227 -2.41 5.46 -15.09
C PRO A 227 -1.56 6.08 -13.97
N PRO A 228 -1.85 7.32 -13.54
CA PRO A 228 -1.22 7.93 -12.37
C PRO A 228 -1.44 7.09 -11.12
N TRP A 229 -0.39 6.95 -10.29
CA TRP A 229 -0.42 6.15 -9.06
C TRP A 229 -0.73 6.98 -7.81
N ASP A 230 -0.92 8.29 -7.99
CA ASP A 230 -1.20 9.24 -6.93
C ASP A 230 -2.63 9.13 -6.41
N ARG A 231 -2.86 9.79 -5.27
CA ARG A 231 -4.19 9.99 -4.72
C ARG A 231 -4.89 11.12 -5.46
N ILE A 232 -6.22 11.13 -5.42
CA ILE A 232 -7.02 12.24 -5.92
C ILE A 232 -6.74 13.53 -5.11
N GLU A 233 -6.41 13.37 -3.83
CA GLU A 233 -6.14 14.46 -2.90
C GLU A 233 -4.74 15.04 -3.05
N VAL A 234 -4.65 16.38 -3.05
CA VAL A 234 -3.37 17.07 -2.91
C VAL A 234 -2.97 17.15 -1.45
N ALA A 235 -1.79 16.65 -1.11
CA ALA A 235 -1.33 16.68 0.26
C ALA A 235 -0.94 18.11 0.66
N PRO A 236 -1.28 18.59 1.87
CA PRO A 236 -0.95 19.96 2.31
C PRO A 236 0.53 20.30 2.13
N GLN A 237 1.42 19.35 2.45
CA GLN A 237 2.85 19.56 2.33
C GLN A 237 3.34 19.84 0.90
N ASP A 238 2.62 19.38 -0.12
CA ASP A 238 3.01 19.59 -1.52
C ASP A 238 2.68 21.04 -1.93
N TYR A 239 1.50 21.53 -1.54
CA TYR A 239 1.11 22.93 -1.74
C TYR A 239 2.01 23.88 -0.97
N PHE A 240 2.07 23.74 0.36
CA PHE A 240 2.85 24.65 1.20
C PHE A 240 4.37 24.53 0.94
N GLY A 241 4.84 23.33 0.60
CA GLY A 241 6.25 23.09 0.25
C GLY A 241 6.68 23.71 -1.08
N SER A 242 5.74 23.93 -2.00
CA SER A 242 6.00 24.68 -3.23
C SER A 242 6.20 26.19 -2.97
N LEU A 243 5.64 26.69 -1.87
CA LEU A 243 5.76 28.09 -1.44
C LEU A 243 6.99 28.30 -0.54
N ASP A 244 7.24 27.36 0.37
CA ASP A 244 8.34 27.41 1.33
C ASP A 244 8.94 26.01 1.52
N PHE A 245 10.16 25.80 0.98
CA PHE A 245 10.86 24.52 1.04
C PHE A 245 11.12 24.03 2.47
N SER A 246 11.09 24.91 3.48
CA SER A 246 11.26 24.50 4.89
C SER A 246 10.15 23.57 5.37
N VAL A 247 8.97 23.56 4.73
CA VAL A 247 7.90 22.58 4.97
C VAL A 247 8.39 21.16 4.69
N LEU A 248 9.11 20.97 3.57
CA LEU A 248 9.63 19.67 3.16
C LEU A 248 10.86 19.26 3.98
N GLU A 249 11.68 20.24 4.37
CA GLU A 249 12.90 20.03 5.18
C GLU A 249 12.64 19.96 6.70
N ALA A 250 11.40 20.21 7.12
CA ALA A 250 11.03 20.21 8.53
C ALA A 250 11.45 18.90 9.23
N PRO A 251 12.16 18.98 10.38
CA PRO A 251 12.76 17.82 11.03
C PRO A 251 11.71 16.84 11.61
N ASN A 252 10.48 17.32 11.84
CA ASN A 252 9.37 16.53 12.33
C ASN A 252 8.03 17.13 11.85
N GLU A 253 6.94 16.38 12.06
CA GLU A 253 5.59 16.71 11.59
C GLU A 253 5.01 17.96 12.28
N GLU A 254 5.37 18.22 13.53
CA GLU A 254 4.91 19.39 14.28
C GLU A 254 5.55 20.69 13.78
N ALA A 255 6.88 20.71 13.61
CA ALA A 255 7.59 21.83 13.00
C ALA A 255 7.04 22.11 11.59
N ARG A 256 6.76 21.07 10.82
CA ARG A 256 6.10 21.19 9.52
C ARG A 256 4.73 21.85 9.64
N LYS A 257 3.90 21.38 10.57
CA LYS A 257 2.56 21.92 10.81
C LYS A 257 2.62 23.39 11.22
N ALA A 258 3.52 23.77 12.12
CA ALA A 258 3.70 25.17 12.53
C ALA A 258 4.12 26.08 11.36
N ILE A 259 5.00 25.59 10.46
CA ILE A 259 5.36 26.31 9.23
C ILE A 259 4.12 26.47 8.33
N MET A 260 3.37 25.39 8.10
CA MET A 260 2.15 25.44 7.29
C MET A 260 1.08 26.37 7.87
N GLU A 261 0.87 26.36 9.19
CA GLU A 261 -0.08 27.27 9.88
C GLU A 261 0.35 28.74 9.75
N ARG A 262 1.66 29.02 9.88
CA ARG A 262 2.20 30.35 9.63
C ARG A 262 1.97 30.81 8.19
N LEU A 263 2.19 29.93 7.21
CA LEU A 263 1.93 30.22 5.79
C LEU A 263 0.44 30.42 5.52
N ALA A 264 -0.43 29.61 6.13
CA ALA A 264 -1.88 29.71 6.02
C ALA A 264 -2.46 30.97 6.70
N ALA A 265 -1.69 31.69 7.50
CA ALA A 265 -2.11 32.98 8.04
C ALA A 265 -2.16 34.09 6.98
N ASP A 266 -1.45 33.92 5.85
CA ASP A 266 -1.58 34.81 4.70
C ASP A 266 -2.91 34.51 3.96
N PRO A 267 -3.84 35.49 3.85
CA PRO A 267 -5.12 35.29 3.18
C PRO A 267 -5.01 34.80 1.74
N VAL A 268 -3.96 35.19 1.00
CA VAL A 268 -3.74 34.77 -0.38
C VAL A 268 -3.36 33.29 -0.43
N VAL A 269 -2.47 32.86 0.46
CA VAL A 269 -2.05 31.46 0.58
C VAL A 269 -3.22 30.58 1.03
N ALA A 270 -3.99 31.04 2.02
CA ALA A 270 -5.19 30.35 2.49
C ALA A 270 -6.24 30.19 1.39
N ALA A 271 -6.52 31.27 0.65
CA ALA A 271 -7.45 31.22 -0.48
C ALA A 271 -6.98 30.27 -1.59
N GLY A 272 -5.67 30.24 -1.88
CA GLY A 272 -5.08 29.30 -2.83
C GLY A 272 -5.22 27.84 -2.39
N TRP A 273 -4.98 27.56 -1.10
CA TRP A 273 -5.20 26.23 -0.54
C TRP A 273 -6.68 25.82 -0.61
N GLU A 274 -7.60 26.71 -0.22
CA GLU A 274 -9.03 26.42 -0.25
C GLU A 274 -9.52 26.18 -1.68
N THR A 275 -8.99 26.90 -2.67
CA THR A 275 -9.29 26.67 -4.09
C THR A 275 -8.87 25.27 -4.54
N LEU A 276 -7.67 24.83 -4.14
CA LEU A 276 -7.15 23.51 -4.46
C LEU A 276 -7.92 22.39 -3.75
N ALA A 277 -8.22 22.60 -2.46
CA ALA A 277 -9.00 21.68 -1.66
C ALA A 277 -10.42 21.53 -2.22
N GLU A 278 -11.07 22.64 -2.60
CA GLU A 278 -12.38 22.60 -3.24
C GLU A 278 -12.32 21.93 -4.62
N GLY A 279 -11.25 22.12 -5.40
CA GLY A 279 -11.01 21.36 -6.63
C GLY A 279 -10.98 19.84 -6.38
N THR A 280 -10.28 19.41 -5.33
CA THR A 280 -10.26 18.00 -4.91
C THR A 280 -11.67 17.50 -4.54
N ARG A 281 -12.43 18.28 -3.75
CA ARG A 281 -13.81 17.91 -3.38
C ARG A 281 -14.73 17.79 -4.59
N ARG A 282 -14.55 18.65 -5.61
CA ARG A 282 -15.28 18.56 -6.89
C ARG A 282 -14.98 17.25 -7.63
N ASP A 283 -13.71 16.89 -7.72
CA ASP A 283 -13.26 15.64 -8.33
C ASP A 283 -13.79 14.40 -7.58
N GLU A 284 -13.80 14.45 -6.24
CA GLU A 284 -14.38 13.39 -5.41
C GLU A 284 -15.90 13.25 -5.62
N ARG A 285 -16.65 14.36 -5.71
CA ARG A 285 -18.11 14.33 -5.94
C ARG A 285 -18.46 13.71 -7.28
N VAL A 286 -17.76 14.07 -8.35
CA VAL A 286 -18.00 13.49 -9.67
C VAL A 286 -17.54 12.03 -9.72
N ALA A 287 -16.46 11.68 -9.04
CA ALA A 287 -16.02 10.29 -8.95
C ALA A 287 -17.03 9.41 -8.19
N ASP A 288 -17.54 9.88 -7.06
CA ASP A 288 -18.59 9.18 -6.29
C ASP A 288 -19.87 8.95 -7.09
N ARG A 289 -20.10 9.76 -8.13
CA ARG A 289 -21.25 9.63 -9.02
C ARG A 289 -21.03 8.72 -10.21
N LEU A 290 -19.82 8.69 -10.77
CA LEU A 290 -19.50 7.96 -12.00
C LEU A 290 -18.99 6.53 -11.77
N TYR A 291 -18.54 6.22 -10.54
CA TYR A 291 -17.82 4.98 -10.24
C TYR A 291 -18.42 4.23 -9.05
N ASP A 292 -18.90 3.02 -9.31
CA ASP A 292 -19.59 2.15 -8.36
C ASP A 292 -18.64 1.28 -7.54
N HIS A 293 -17.43 1.01 -8.07
CA HIS A 293 -16.49 0.05 -7.49
C HIS A 293 -15.39 0.71 -6.65
N GLN A 294 -15.53 2.00 -6.34
CA GLN A 294 -14.57 2.73 -5.49
C GLN A 294 -14.84 2.55 -3.99
N LYS A 295 -16.09 2.28 -3.60
CA LYS A 295 -16.49 2.14 -2.20
C LYS A 295 -17.42 0.94 -2.07
N VAL A 296 -16.96 -0.14 -1.43
CA VAL A 296 -17.77 -1.36 -1.26
C VAL A 296 -17.91 -1.74 0.20
N ARG A 297 -18.97 -2.49 0.53
CA ARG A 297 -19.14 -3.06 1.86
C ARG A 297 -18.64 -4.51 1.92
N VAL A 298 -17.94 -4.83 3.00
CA VAL A 298 -17.48 -6.18 3.35
C VAL A 298 -17.90 -6.43 4.80
N ALA A 299 -18.64 -7.51 5.05
CA ALA A 299 -19.22 -7.81 6.37
C ALA A 299 -19.93 -6.60 7.03
N GLY A 300 -20.70 -5.84 6.24
CA GLY A 300 -21.45 -4.65 6.69
C GLY A 300 -20.63 -3.36 6.87
N LYS A 301 -19.30 -3.43 6.84
CA LYS A 301 -18.40 -2.26 6.98
C LYS A 301 -17.94 -1.75 5.61
N LEU A 302 -17.80 -0.44 5.48
CA LEU A 302 -17.23 0.17 4.26
C LEU A 302 -15.73 -0.12 4.22
N THR A 303 -15.21 -0.49 3.06
CA THR A 303 -13.76 -0.67 2.86
C THR A 303 -13.01 0.63 3.16
N LEU A 304 -11.90 0.51 3.88
CA LEU A 304 -11.03 1.62 4.20
C LEU A 304 -10.04 1.92 3.06
N GLY A 305 -9.66 3.20 2.95
CA GLY A 305 -8.63 3.66 2.02
C GLY A 305 -9.00 4.99 1.36
N ARG A 306 -8.01 5.86 1.18
CA ARG A 306 -8.19 7.07 0.36
C ARG A 306 -8.28 6.66 -1.12
N PRO A 307 -9.04 7.37 -1.95
CA PRO A 307 -9.18 7.02 -3.36
C PRO A 307 -7.85 7.28 -4.10
N ASP A 308 -7.36 6.24 -4.78
CA ASP A 308 -6.19 6.30 -5.65
C ASP A 308 -6.67 6.50 -7.10
N THR A 309 -6.02 7.39 -7.85
CA THR A 309 -6.42 7.76 -9.20
C THR A 309 -6.41 6.55 -10.15
N TYR A 310 -5.42 5.66 -10.03
CA TYR A 310 -5.34 4.44 -10.85
C TYR A 310 -6.61 3.58 -10.76
N ARG A 311 -7.34 3.61 -9.64
CA ARG A 311 -8.56 2.80 -9.45
C ARG A 311 -9.72 3.32 -10.28
N LEU A 312 -9.81 4.64 -10.47
CA LEU A 312 -10.77 5.26 -11.38
C LEU A 312 -10.46 4.85 -12.83
N PHE A 313 -9.19 4.85 -13.22
CA PHE A 313 -8.76 4.32 -14.52
C PHE A 313 -9.02 2.80 -14.63
N VAL A 314 -8.76 1.99 -13.62
CA VAL A 314 -9.01 0.54 -13.76
C VAL A 314 -10.51 0.24 -13.94
N GLU A 315 -11.39 1.01 -13.28
CA GLU A 315 -12.85 0.87 -13.41
C GLU A 315 -13.42 1.48 -14.70
N ARG A 316 -13.08 2.74 -15.02
CA ARG A 316 -13.64 3.49 -16.16
C ARG A 316 -13.52 2.69 -17.46
N TRP A 317 -12.42 1.98 -17.62
CA TRP A 317 -12.05 1.41 -18.90
C TRP A 317 -12.60 0.00 -19.12
N VAL A 318 -13.01 -0.70 -18.07
CA VAL A 318 -13.90 -1.86 -18.23
C VAL A 318 -15.20 -1.40 -18.90
N ARG A 319 -15.68 -0.19 -18.61
CA ARG A 319 -16.86 0.39 -19.28
C ARG A 319 -16.56 0.83 -20.72
N LEU A 320 -15.34 1.31 -20.99
CA LEU A 320 -14.92 1.74 -22.33
C LEU A 320 -14.58 0.58 -23.28
N ALA A 321 -14.17 -0.58 -22.75
CA ALA A 321 -13.85 -1.75 -23.54
C ALA A 321 -15.10 -2.37 -24.18
N ALA A 322 -14.93 -2.88 -25.40
CA ALA A 322 -15.97 -3.52 -26.20
C ALA A 322 -16.69 -4.62 -25.40
N THR A 323 -18.03 -4.57 -25.40
CA THR A 323 -18.89 -5.42 -24.55
C THR A 323 -18.68 -6.91 -24.74
N ASP A 324 -18.29 -7.33 -25.95
CA ASP A 324 -17.89 -8.68 -26.28
C ASP A 324 -16.39 -8.69 -26.62
N GLY A 325 -15.59 -9.34 -25.78
CA GLY A 325 -14.19 -9.58 -26.06
C GLY A 325 -13.23 -8.38 -25.99
N GLY A 326 -13.66 -7.20 -25.53
CA GLY A 326 -12.78 -6.04 -25.36
C GLY A 326 -11.67 -6.30 -24.33
N ALA A 327 -10.41 -6.13 -24.71
CA ALA A 327 -9.25 -6.39 -23.86
C ALA A 327 -8.83 -5.14 -23.06
N THR A 328 -8.29 -5.34 -21.86
CA THR A 328 -7.68 -4.30 -21.03
C THR A 328 -6.30 -4.73 -20.54
N GLY A 329 -5.34 -3.80 -20.53
CA GLY A 329 -3.96 -4.04 -20.12
C GLY A 329 -3.38 -2.89 -19.32
N TRP A 330 -2.92 -3.15 -18.09
CA TRP A 330 -2.58 -2.08 -17.14
C TRP A 330 -1.26 -2.30 -16.43
N LEU A 331 -0.52 -1.20 -16.29
CA LEU A 331 0.58 -1.09 -15.35
C LEU A 331 0.12 -0.28 -14.12
N VAL A 332 -0.14 -0.96 -13.01
CA VAL A 332 -0.69 -0.35 -11.78
C VAL A 332 0.14 -0.71 -10.55
N PRO A 333 0.01 0.00 -9.42
CA PRO A 333 0.68 -0.40 -8.18
C PRO A 333 0.14 -1.75 -7.68
N SER A 334 0.95 -2.47 -6.88
CA SER A 334 0.51 -3.72 -6.24
C SER A 334 -0.66 -3.54 -5.27
N SER A 335 -0.99 -2.30 -4.91
CA SER A 335 -2.20 -2.00 -4.14
C SER A 335 -3.46 -2.52 -4.81
N PHE A 336 -3.48 -2.71 -6.14
CA PHE A 336 -4.59 -3.36 -6.85
C PHE A 336 -4.91 -4.73 -6.25
N HIS A 337 -3.92 -5.62 -6.13
CA HIS A 337 -4.15 -6.98 -5.65
C HIS A 337 -4.09 -7.11 -4.14
N SER A 338 -3.47 -6.18 -3.41
CA SER A 338 -3.29 -6.28 -1.95
C SER A 338 -4.22 -5.40 -1.10
N ASN A 339 -4.53 -4.17 -1.51
CA ASN A 339 -5.14 -3.18 -0.59
C ASN A 339 -6.64 -3.41 -0.35
N GLU A 340 -7.13 -2.97 0.82
CA GLU A 340 -8.56 -3.01 1.18
C GLU A 340 -9.39 -2.10 0.26
N GLY A 341 -8.92 -0.87 0.00
CA GLY A 341 -9.62 0.08 -0.86
C GLY A 341 -9.84 -0.44 -2.29
N ALA A 342 -8.96 -1.30 -2.81
CA ALA A 342 -9.09 -1.88 -4.14
C ALA A 342 -10.10 -3.04 -4.23
N THR A 343 -10.75 -3.44 -3.14
CA THR A 343 -11.69 -4.58 -3.12
C THR A 343 -12.79 -4.47 -4.18
N GLY A 344 -13.36 -3.28 -4.38
CA GLY A 344 -14.43 -3.10 -5.36
C GLY A 344 -13.95 -3.31 -6.80
N VAL A 345 -12.81 -2.72 -7.17
CA VAL A 345 -12.24 -2.90 -8.52
C VAL A 345 -11.72 -4.32 -8.75
N ARG A 346 -11.18 -4.99 -7.73
CA ARG A 346 -10.85 -6.43 -7.82
C ARG A 346 -12.09 -7.27 -8.13
N ARG A 347 -13.20 -7.03 -7.41
CA ARG A 347 -14.47 -7.70 -7.65
C ARG A 347 -14.97 -7.45 -9.07
N LEU A 348 -14.93 -6.21 -9.54
CA LEU A 348 -15.29 -5.86 -10.92
C LEU A 348 -14.52 -6.72 -11.93
N TYR A 349 -13.20 -6.84 -11.80
CA TYR A 349 -12.40 -7.66 -12.70
C TYR A 349 -12.74 -9.16 -12.56
N LEU A 350 -12.91 -9.66 -11.34
CA LEU A 350 -13.25 -11.06 -11.13
C LEU A 350 -14.66 -11.43 -11.63
N THR A 351 -15.60 -10.48 -11.74
CA THR A 351 -17.01 -10.75 -12.11
C THR A 351 -17.44 -10.29 -13.48
N ALA A 352 -16.84 -9.22 -14.01
CA ALA A 352 -17.21 -8.62 -15.29
C ALA A 352 -16.11 -8.74 -16.36
N THR A 353 -14.99 -9.37 -16.01
CA THR A 353 -13.90 -9.67 -16.92
C THR A 353 -13.42 -11.10 -16.74
N SER A 354 -12.75 -11.64 -17.75
CA SER A 354 -11.87 -12.81 -17.67
C SER A 354 -10.45 -12.28 -17.54
N ILE A 355 -9.87 -12.34 -16.33
CA ILE A 355 -8.47 -12.00 -16.12
C ILE A 355 -7.63 -13.06 -16.84
N ILE A 356 -6.71 -12.62 -17.69
CA ILE A 356 -5.79 -13.49 -18.43
C ILE A 356 -4.54 -13.69 -17.58
N SER A 357 -3.95 -12.58 -17.12
CA SER A 357 -2.73 -12.62 -16.31
C SER A 357 -2.64 -11.49 -15.30
N CYS A 358 -2.06 -11.77 -14.12
CA CYS A 358 -1.72 -10.80 -13.10
C CYS A 358 -0.28 -11.01 -12.63
N PHE A 359 0.66 -10.21 -13.14
CA PHE A 359 2.09 -10.36 -12.88
C PHE A 359 2.62 -9.19 -12.06
N SER A 360 3.08 -9.48 -10.84
CA SER A 360 3.62 -8.48 -9.92
C SER A 360 5.14 -8.49 -9.90
N PHE A 361 5.72 -7.31 -10.08
CA PHE A 361 7.15 -7.05 -10.08
C PHE A 361 7.57 -6.21 -8.87
N GLU A 362 8.73 -6.51 -8.29
CA GLU A 362 9.47 -5.55 -7.46
C GLU A 362 10.48 -4.80 -8.32
N ASN A 363 10.57 -3.47 -8.14
CA ASN A 363 11.46 -2.59 -8.90
C ASN A 363 12.96 -2.74 -8.57
N ARG A 364 13.44 -3.95 -8.27
CA ARG A 364 14.83 -4.23 -7.89
C ARG A 364 15.82 -3.91 -9.00
N ARG A 365 15.41 -4.06 -10.25
CA ARG A 365 16.21 -3.72 -11.44
C ARG A 365 16.07 -2.26 -11.88
N LYS A 366 15.37 -1.41 -11.11
CA LYS A 366 15.16 0.01 -11.44
C LYS A 366 14.58 0.21 -12.84
N LEU A 367 13.55 -0.58 -13.17
CA LEU A 367 12.76 -0.44 -14.39
C LEU A 367 12.06 0.93 -14.45
N PHE A 368 11.71 1.47 -13.28
CA PHE A 368 11.22 2.82 -13.10
C PHE A 368 12.11 3.57 -12.09
N ASP A 369 12.19 4.90 -12.22
CA ASP A 369 12.95 5.76 -11.29
C ASP A 369 12.18 6.03 -9.98
N ILE A 370 11.87 4.95 -9.27
CA ILE A 370 11.15 4.93 -7.99
C ILE A 370 11.89 4.03 -6.99
N ASP A 371 11.41 3.91 -5.74
CA ASP A 371 12.02 3.02 -4.74
C ASP A 371 12.17 1.60 -5.29
N SER A 372 13.34 0.99 -5.10
CA SER A 372 13.66 -0.35 -5.61
C SER A 372 12.77 -1.47 -5.02
N ARG A 373 12.11 -1.20 -3.90
CA ARG A 373 11.21 -2.12 -3.21
C ARG A 373 9.75 -1.89 -3.60
N PHE A 374 9.46 -0.84 -4.37
CA PHE A 374 8.11 -0.58 -4.84
C PHE A 374 7.66 -1.72 -5.75
N LYS A 375 6.41 -2.16 -5.56
CA LYS A 375 5.80 -3.22 -6.34
C LYS A 375 4.75 -2.66 -7.30
N PHE A 376 4.77 -3.15 -8.53
CA PHE A 376 3.78 -2.84 -9.55
C PHE A 376 3.28 -4.14 -10.20
N VAL A 377 2.21 -4.03 -10.96
CA VAL A 377 1.47 -5.15 -11.54
C VAL A 377 1.19 -4.87 -12.99
N LEU A 378 1.47 -5.86 -13.83
CA LEU A 378 0.92 -5.96 -15.18
C LEU A 378 -0.35 -6.81 -15.11
N LEU A 379 -1.50 -6.17 -15.30
CA LEU A 379 -2.81 -6.83 -15.30
C LEU A 379 -3.35 -6.86 -16.72
N VAL A 380 -3.71 -8.04 -17.21
CA VAL A 380 -4.36 -8.22 -18.52
C VAL A 380 -5.67 -8.96 -18.31
N ALA A 381 -6.75 -8.42 -18.88
CA ALA A 381 -8.09 -9.00 -18.79
C ALA A 381 -8.88 -8.75 -20.07
N GLN A 382 -10.00 -9.46 -20.22
CA GLN A 382 -10.94 -9.29 -21.31
C GLN A 382 -12.35 -9.16 -20.75
N ARG A 383 -13.21 -8.30 -21.28
CA ARG A 383 -14.61 -8.24 -20.86
C ARG A 383 -15.27 -9.61 -21.03
N SER A 384 -15.98 -10.03 -19.98
CA SER A 384 -16.66 -11.32 -19.96
C SER A 384 -17.85 -11.25 -19.03
N ALA A 385 -19.05 -11.55 -19.54
CA ALA A 385 -20.26 -11.65 -18.74
C ALA A 385 -20.24 -12.84 -17.76
N SER A 386 -19.44 -13.88 -18.04
CA SER A 386 -19.27 -15.03 -17.14
C SER A 386 -18.26 -14.78 -16.02
N GLY A 387 -17.50 -13.67 -16.09
CA GLY A 387 -16.44 -13.36 -15.14
C GLY A 387 -15.20 -14.24 -15.29
N THR A 388 -14.32 -14.18 -14.29
CA THR A 388 -13.05 -14.90 -14.29
C THR A 388 -13.23 -16.27 -13.66
N SER A 389 -13.01 -17.32 -14.45
CA SER A 389 -12.95 -18.71 -13.96
C SER A 389 -11.58 -19.03 -13.36
N GLU A 390 -10.51 -18.81 -14.12
CA GLU A 390 -9.12 -19.00 -13.73
C GLU A 390 -8.24 -17.97 -14.45
N PHE A 391 -7.12 -17.59 -13.83
CA PHE A 391 -6.13 -16.70 -14.40
C PHE A 391 -4.73 -17.07 -13.93
N VAL A 392 -3.73 -16.70 -14.72
CA VAL A 392 -2.32 -16.97 -14.39
C VAL A 392 -1.77 -15.81 -13.56
N ALA A 393 -1.12 -16.12 -12.44
CA ALA A 393 -0.45 -15.13 -11.60
C ALA A 393 1.01 -15.47 -11.33
N SER A 394 1.82 -14.43 -11.11
CA SER A 394 3.22 -14.56 -10.71
C SER A 394 3.62 -13.35 -9.90
N PHE A 395 4.24 -13.58 -8.75
CA PHE A 395 4.58 -12.54 -7.79
C PHE A 395 6.08 -12.49 -7.53
N TYR A 396 6.56 -11.34 -7.07
CA TYR A 396 7.98 -11.08 -6.81
C TYR A 396 8.87 -11.30 -8.05
N LEU A 397 8.38 -10.88 -9.22
CA LEU A 397 9.20 -10.84 -10.44
C LEU A 397 10.17 -9.65 -10.38
N HIS A 398 11.31 -9.78 -11.06
CA HIS A 398 12.31 -8.71 -11.14
C HIS A 398 12.75 -8.41 -12.57
N ASP A 399 12.60 -9.39 -13.47
CA ASP A 399 13.01 -9.30 -14.86
C ASP A 399 11.78 -9.33 -15.78
N PRO A 400 11.52 -8.27 -16.58
CA PRO A 400 10.43 -8.28 -17.54
C PRO A 400 10.61 -9.28 -18.68
N ALA A 401 11.83 -9.81 -18.89
CA ALA A 401 12.07 -10.85 -19.89
C ALA A 401 11.20 -12.11 -19.68
N VAL A 402 10.75 -12.36 -18.43
CA VAL A 402 9.84 -13.44 -18.07
C VAL A 402 8.50 -13.34 -18.83
N LEU A 403 8.07 -12.13 -19.20
CA LEU A 403 6.84 -11.92 -19.99
C LEU A 403 6.91 -12.54 -21.38
N PHE A 404 8.12 -12.69 -21.92
CA PHE A 404 8.37 -13.15 -23.29
C PHE A 404 9.08 -14.51 -23.33
N SER A 405 9.34 -15.12 -22.17
CA SER A 405 10.05 -16.38 -22.04
C SER A 405 9.06 -17.52 -21.85
N PRO A 406 8.87 -18.41 -22.83
CA PRO A 406 7.90 -19.51 -22.72
C PRO A 406 8.28 -20.58 -21.68
N ASP A 407 9.55 -20.63 -21.26
CA ASP A 407 10.14 -21.73 -20.47
C ASP A 407 10.11 -21.53 -18.95
N ASP A 408 9.93 -20.31 -18.42
CA ASP A 408 9.89 -20.06 -16.96
C ASP A 408 8.46 -20.05 -16.40
N ARG A 409 7.74 -21.16 -16.62
CA ARG A 409 6.40 -21.37 -16.05
C ARG A 409 6.43 -21.85 -14.60
N SER A 410 7.60 -22.16 -14.05
CA SER A 410 7.77 -22.74 -12.71
C SER A 410 7.21 -21.85 -11.58
N ARG A 411 7.16 -20.54 -11.82
CA ARG A 411 6.65 -19.51 -10.89
C ARG A 411 5.23 -19.03 -11.20
N GLN A 412 4.62 -19.56 -12.26
CA GLN A 412 3.26 -19.23 -12.67
C GLN A 412 2.27 -20.13 -11.93
N VAL A 413 1.34 -19.51 -11.20
CA VAL A 413 0.27 -20.22 -10.49
C VAL A 413 -1.08 -19.92 -11.12
N GLY A 414 -1.95 -20.93 -11.20
CA GLY A 414 -3.36 -20.75 -11.56
C GLY A 414 -4.16 -20.32 -10.34
N LEU A 415 -4.82 -19.17 -10.43
CA LEU A 415 -5.74 -18.67 -9.41
C LEU A 415 -7.14 -18.59 -10.00
N SER A 416 -8.14 -18.92 -9.20
CA SER A 416 -9.55 -18.70 -9.51
C SER A 416 -10.16 -17.78 -8.45
N ARG A 417 -11.33 -17.21 -8.75
CA ARG A 417 -12.08 -16.47 -7.73
C ARG A 417 -12.40 -17.33 -6.50
N SER A 418 -12.72 -18.61 -6.70
CA SER A 418 -13.00 -19.53 -5.59
C SER A 418 -11.75 -19.76 -4.73
N ILE A 419 -10.60 -20.01 -5.34
CA ILE A 419 -9.30 -20.15 -4.65
C ILE A 419 -8.96 -18.88 -3.87
N VAL A 420 -9.10 -17.70 -4.50
CA VAL A 420 -8.83 -16.41 -3.86
C VAL A 420 -9.70 -16.21 -2.62
N ARG A 421 -11.01 -16.47 -2.73
CA ARG A 421 -11.94 -16.41 -1.59
C ARG A 421 -11.62 -17.42 -0.50
N GLU A 422 -11.28 -18.64 -0.88
CA GLU A 422 -10.93 -19.72 0.04
C GLU A 422 -9.69 -19.36 0.88
N ILE A 423 -8.68 -18.71 0.28
CA ILE A 423 -7.43 -18.36 0.96
C ILE A 423 -7.51 -17.00 1.69
N THR A 424 -8.17 -16.00 1.11
CA THR A 424 -8.10 -14.59 1.60
C THR A 424 -9.43 -14.02 2.09
N GLY A 425 -10.53 -14.77 1.96
CA GLY A 425 -11.85 -14.38 2.43
C GLY A 425 -12.49 -13.29 1.56
N ASP A 426 -13.40 -12.53 2.17
CA ASP A 426 -14.33 -11.65 1.45
C ASP A 426 -13.70 -10.42 0.79
N HIS A 427 -12.47 -10.05 1.18
CA HIS A 427 -11.76 -8.93 0.55
C HIS A 427 -11.18 -9.29 -0.82
N GLU A 428 -11.16 -10.59 -1.17
CA GLU A 428 -10.68 -11.13 -2.45
C GLU A 428 -9.30 -10.58 -2.86
N SER A 429 -8.38 -10.41 -1.89
CA SER A 429 -6.99 -10.02 -2.18
C SER A 429 -6.24 -11.19 -2.79
N PHE A 430 -5.35 -10.94 -3.74
CA PHE A 430 -4.66 -12.06 -4.39
C PHE A 430 -3.50 -12.51 -3.48
N PRO A 431 -3.45 -13.78 -3.06
CA PRO A 431 -2.36 -14.27 -2.24
C PRO A 431 -1.08 -14.32 -3.10
N GLU A 432 0.01 -13.76 -2.60
CA GLU A 432 1.28 -13.66 -3.33
C GLU A 432 2.10 -14.98 -3.29
N VAL A 433 1.43 -16.12 -3.49
CA VAL A 433 2.04 -17.46 -3.55
C VAL A 433 3.00 -17.56 -4.73
N ARG A 434 4.17 -18.18 -4.54
CA ARG A 434 5.28 -18.13 -5.53
C ARG A 434 5.41 -19.39 -6.37
N THR A 435 4.89 -20.51 -5.87
CA THR A 435 5.02 -21.84 -6.48
C THR A 435 3.71 -22.61 -6.35
N HIS A 436 3.56 -23.68 -7.13
CA HIS A 436 2.44 -24.62 -6.96
C HIS A 436 2.44 -25.28 -5.57
N ALA A 437 3.62 -25.48 -4.96
CA ALA A 437 3.75 -25.98 -3.60
C ALA A 437 3.17 -24.99 -2.58
N ASP A 438 3.44 -23.69 -2.74
CA ASP A 438 2.84 -22.65 -1.89
C ASP A 438 1.32 -22.60 -2.03
N LEU A 439 0.81 -22.69 -3.26
CA LEU A 439 -0.64 -22.71 -3.50
C LEU A 439 -1.30 -23.95 -2.89
N GLY A 440 -0.71 -25.13 -3.11
CA GLY A 440 -1.18 -26.39 -2.54
C GLY A 440 -1.21 -26.35 -1.01
N LEU A 441 -0.17 -25.79 -0.40
CA LEU A 441 -0.12 -25.58 1.04
C LEU A 441 -1.21 -24.61 1.50
N ALA A 442 -1.33 -23.43 0.90
CA ALA A 442 -2.34 -22.44 1.29
C ALA A 442 -3.78 -22.99 1.20
N LEU A 443 -4.09 -23.78 0.17
CA LEU A 443 -5.38 -24.46 0.01
C LEU A 443 -5.60 -25.56 1.06
N ALA A 444 -4.59 -26.40 1.30
CA ALA A 444 -4.68 -27.42 2.35
C ALA A 444 -5.01 -26.77 3.71
N GLN A 445 -4.33 -25.66 4.03
CA GLN A 445 -4.57 -24.93 5.27
C GLN A 445 -5.94 -24.26 5.36
N ALA A 446 -6.44 -23.69 4.26
CA ALA A 446 -7.78 -23.15 4.23
C ALA A 446 -8.83 -24.25 4.49
N ARG A 447 -8.65 -25.44 3.92
CA ARG A 447 -9.58 -26.58 4.02
C ARG A 447 -9.57 -27.30 5.36
N THR A 448 -8.44 -27.34 6.04
CA THR A 448 -8.31 -27.96 7.37
C THR A 448 -8.65 -26.99 8.50
N SER A 449 -8.86 -25.71 8.19
CA SER A 449 -9.18 -24.71 9.20
C SER A 449 -10.55 -24.93 9.83
N VAL A 450 -10.62 -24.69 11.14
CA VAL A 450 -11.88 -24.73 11.91
C VAL A 450 -12.36 -23.33 12.28
N THR A 451 -11.48 -22.34 12.18
CA THR A 451 -11.73 -20.94 12.49
C THR A 451 -10.76 -20.03 11.74
N THR A 452 -10.94 -18.72 11.87
CA THR A 452 -9.98 -17.71 11.37
C THR A 452 -9.28 -17.05 12.54
N TRP A 453 -8.13 -16.42 12.32
CA TRP A 453 -7.40 -15.66 13.34
C TRP A 453 -8.28 -14.62 14.05
N GLY A 454 -9.07 -13.87 13.28
CA GLY A 454 -9.97 -12.85 13.82
C GLY A 454 -11.04 -13.44 14.74
N GLN A 455 -11.63 -14.57 14.34
CA GLN A 455 -12.63 -15.27 15.14
C GLN A 455 -11.99 -15.93 16.37
N PHE A 456 -10.83 -16.56 16.22
CA PHE A 456 -10.06 -17.14 17.32
C PHE A 456 -9.72 -16.11 18.40
N LEU A 457 -9.24 -14.91 18.02
CA LEU A 457 -9.01 -13.83 18.97
C LEU A 457 -10.30 -13.36 19.65
N ALA A 458 -11.40 -13.26 18.90
CA ALA A 458 -12.69 -12.87 19.45
C ALA A 458 -13.21 -13.89 20.49
N ASP A 459 -13.15 -15.18 20.17
CA ASP A 459 -13.54 -16.28 21.06
C ASP A 459 -12.65 -16.35 22.31
N ALA A 460 -11.37 -16.02 22.15
CA ALA A 460 -10.41 -15.90 23.25
C ALA A 460 -10.59 -14.63 24.10
N GLY A 461 -11.53 -13.74 23.74
CA GLY A 461 -11.74 -12.44 24.39
C GLY A 461 -10.61 -11.43 24.14
N VAL A 462 -9.70 -11.70 23.20
CA VAL A 462 -8.58 -10.84 22.85
C VAL A 462 -9.05 -9.78 21.87
N LYS A 463 -9.13 -8.53 22.34
CA LYS A 463 -9.54 -7.40 21.50
C LYS A 463 -8.38 -6.45 21.23
N THR A 464 -7.75 -6.59 20.07
CA THR A 464 -6.67 -5.70 19.63
C THR A 464 -7.19 -4.49 18.86
N ALA A 465 -6.65 -3.31 19.16
CA ALA A 465 -6.79 -2.14 18.31
C ALA A 465 -5.71 -2.16 17.24
N PHE A 466 -6.09 -2.43 15.99
CA PHE A 466 -5.24 -2.15 14.82
C PHE A 466 -5.30 -0.64 14.56
N GLY A 467 -4.52 0.12 15.33
CA GLY A 467 -4.62 1.57 15.38
C GLY A 467 -3.93 2.14 16.62
N VAL A 468 -4.01 3.44 16.77
CA VAL A 468 -3.11 4.17 17.66
C VAL A 468 -3.66 4.25 19.09
N GLU A 469 -2.98 3.62 20.04
CA GLU A 469 -3.23 3.80 21.49
C GLU A 469 -2.86 5.22 21.91
N LEU A 470 -1.69 5.71 21.47
CA LEU A 470 -1.23 7.10 21.65
C LEU A 470 -0.79 7.73 20.32
N HIS A 471 -1.56 8.68 19.78
CA HIS A 471 -1.16 9.44 18.58
C HIS A 471 -0.05 10.37 18.97
N ARG A 472 1.13 10.24 18.34
CA ARG A 472 2.27 11.11 18.62
C ARG A 472 1.84 12.57 18.44
N ASN A 473 1.58 13.26 19.55
CA ASN A 473 1.09 14.64 19.60
C ASN A 473 2.19 15.51 20.27
N PRO A 474 2.37 16.77 19.88
CA PRO A 474 3.09 17.83 20.62
C PRO A 474 3.07 17.72 22.14
N ASP A 475 1.95 17.32 22.76
CA ASP A 475 1.84 17.17 24.23
C ASP A 475 2.74 16.03 24.78
N PHE A 476 3.23 15.14 23.92
CA PHE A 476 4.29 14.17 24.24
C PHE A 476 5.71 14.76 24.13
N ALA A 477 5.88 16.04 23.80
CA ALA A 477 7.16 16.74 23.97
C ALA A 477 7.57 16.87 25.46
N LEU A 478 6.65 16.55 26.38
CA LEU A 478 6.94 16.30 27.79
C LEU A 478 7.49 14.89 28.04
N SER A 479 7.83 14.13 26.99
CA SER A 479 8.37 12.79 27.17
C SER A 479 9.76 12.85 27.75
N LEU A 480 9.94 12.20 28.90
CA LEU A 480 11.25 12.04 29.49
C LEU A 480 12.00 10.98 28.68
N PRO A 481 13.15 11.31 28.08
CA PRO A 481 13.98 10.30 27.45
C PRO A 481 14.46 9.33 28.52
N VAL A 482 14.38 8.05 28.23
CA VAL A 482 14.84 6.99 29.12
C VAL A 482 15.68 6.03 28.30
N GLU A 483 16.79 5.61 28.88
CA GLU A 483 17.65 4.57 28.33
C GLU A 483 17.92 3.55 29.44
N GLY A 484 17.88 2.27 29.09
CA GLY A 484 18.09 1.19 30.03
C GLY A 484 17.32 -0.08 29.68
N PRO A 485 17.61 -1.18 30.40
CA PRO A 485 16.85 -2.41 30.30
C PRO A 485 15.40 -2.19 30.75
N THR A 486 14.45 -2.88 30.11
CA THR A 486 13.01 -2.75 30.42
C THR A 486 12.73 -2.99 31.90
N ALA A 487 13.46 -3.92 32.52
CA ALA A 487 13.40 -4.22 33.95
C ALA A 487 13.64 -2.98 34.85
N ALA A 488 14.66 -2.19 34.54
CA ALA A 488 15.01 -1.00 35.33
C ALA A 488 13.97 0.12 35.15
N ILE A 489 13.42 0.24 33.93
CA ILE A 489 12.37 1.20 33.62
C ILE A 489 11.09 0.89 34.40
N VAL A 490 10.72 -0.39 34.49
CA VAL A 490 9.58 -0.86 35.29
C VAL A 490 9.78 -0.53 36.77
N ALA A 491 10.95 -0.87 37.33
CA ALA A 491 11.26 -0.58 38.72
C ALA A 491 11.17 0.92 39.03
N TRP A 492 11.74 1.75 38.16
CA TRP A 492 11.67 3.21 38.30
C TRP A 492 10.22 3.71 38.23
N ALA A 493 9.41 3.24 37.29
CA ALA A 493 8.03 3.67 37.14
C ALA A 493 7.18 3.31 38.37
N ASP A 494 7.41 2.15 38.95
CA ASP A 494 6.75 1.68 40.17
C ASP A 494 7.14 2.51 41.40
N GLU A 495 8.43 2.81 41.59
CA GLU A 495 8.93 3.71 42.64
C GLU A 495 8.31 5.12 42.55
N HIS A 496 7.93 5.54 41.34
CA HIS A 496 7.29 6.83 41.07
C HIS A 496 5.77 6.72 40.92
N ALA A 497 5.16 5.66 41.48
CA ALA A 497 3.71 5.44 41.53
C ALA A 497 3.03 5.59 40.16
N TRP A 498 3.71 5.16 39.09
CA TRP A 498 3.22 5.18 37.72
C TRP A 498 2.70 6.56 37.27
N GLN A 499 3.33 7.64 37.74
CA GLN A 499 3.03 9.01 37.27
C GLN A 499 3.50 9.25 35.82
N HIS A 500 4.49 8.47 35.38
CA HIS A 500 5.00 8.44 34.01
C HIS A 500 4.97 7.01 33.50
N LEU A 501 4.36 6.81 32.34
CA LEU A 501 4.17 5.51 31.69
C LEU A 501 5.20 5.35 30.58
N PRO A 502 6.05 4.31 30.61
CA PRO A 502 7.02 4.09 29.55
C PRO A 502 6.37 3.69 28.22
N LEU A 503 7.00 4.07 27.11
CA LEU A 503 6.44 3.91 25.76
C LEU A 503 7.15 2.79 24.97
N HIS A 504 6.38 1.77 24.57
CA HIS A 504 6.82 0.79 23.58
C HIS A 504 6.54 1.22 22.14
N ALA A 505 7.45 0.81 21.26
CA ALA A 505 7.38 0.97 19.82
C ALA A 505 7.69 -0.37 19.15
N GLY A 506 7.31 -0.52 17.88
CA GLY A 506 7.59 -1.72 17.10
C GLY A 506 9.08 -2.08 17.03
N LYS A 507 9.98 -1.10 17.19
CA LYS A 507 11.43 -1.34 17.24
C LYS A 507 11.94 -1.85 18.60
N THR A 508 11.19 -1.65 19.67
CA THR A 508 11.62 -1.97 21.06
C THR A 508 11.16 -3.34 21.53
N ILE A 509 10.52 -4.11 20.65
CA ILE A 509 9.98 -5.44 20.94
C ILE A 509 10.39 -6.43 19.85
N PHE A 510 10.49 -7.69 20.25
CA PHE A 510 10.66 -8.81 19.34
C PHE A 510 9.87 -10.03 19.84
N GLN A 511 10.02 -11.17 19.18
CA GLN A 511 9.23 -12.35 19.49
C GLN A 511 9.39 -12.77 20.96
N TYR A 512 8.28 -12.78 21.69
CA TYR A 512 8.23 -13.11 23.13
C TYR A 512 9.07 -12.21 24.04
N THR A 513 9.59 -11.07 23.58
CA THR A 513 10.42 -10.20 24.43
C THR A 513 10.08 -8.73 24.19
N ASP A 514 9.80 -8.03 25.29
CA ASP A 514 9.72 -6.57 25.36
C ASP A 514 11.09 -5.93 25.73
N GLU A 515 12.13 -6.75 25.79
CA GLU A 515 13.52 -6.33 26.00
C GLU A 515 14.33 -6.73 24.77
N PHE A 516 14.57 -5.76 23.88
CA PHE A 516 15.22 -5.95 22.57
C PHE A 516 16.30 -4.89 22.32
N ASP A 517 16.99 -4.96 21.18
CA ASP A 517 18.14 -4.10 20.82
C ASP A 517 17.89 -2.60 21.00
N ALA A 518 16.65 -2.15 20.86
CA ALA A 518 16.25 -0.78 21.16
C ALA A 518 15.47 -0.73 22.48
N SER A 519 15.96 0.05 23.44
CA SER A 519 15.20 0.36 24.66
C SER A 519 13.97 1.22 24.35
N PRO A 520 12.92 1.14 25.20
CA PRO A 520 11.91 2.18 25.28
C PRO A 520 12.59 3.55 25.40
N THR A 521 12.32 4.46 24.47
CA THR A 521 13.08 5.72 24.39
C THR A 521 12.43 6.88 25.15
N ASN A 522 11.18 6.72 25.59
CA ASN A 522 10.35 7.82 26.09
C ASN A 522 9.37 7.34 27.18
N MET A 523 9.00 8.24 28.10
CA MET A 523 7.86 8.07 28.99
C MET A 523 6.80 9.15 28.78
N VAL A 524 5.54 8.88 29.08
CA VAL A 524 4.41 9.79 28.92
C VAL A 524 3.75 10.01 30.28
N ARG A 525 3.44 11.26 30.64
CA ARG A 525 2.70 11.52 31.89
C ARG A 525 1.34 10.84 31.87
N THR A 526 0.96 10.22 32.97
CA THR A 526 -0.33 9.50 33.10
C THR A 526 -1.52 10.41 32.85
N THR A 527 -1.45 11.69 33.25
CA THR A 527 -2.46 12.71 32.97
C THR A 527 -2.62 13.02 31.47
N VAL A 528 -1.56 12.87 30.67
CA VAL A 528 -1.60 13.05 29.22
C VAL A 528 -2.14 11.80 28.54
N ALA A 529 -1.72 10.62 29.00
CA ALA A 529 -2.31 9.34 28.57
C ALA A 529 -3.81 9.26 28.88
N ALA A 530 -4.28 9.98 29.92
CA ALA A 530 -5.68 10.03 30.34
C ALA A 530 -6.68 10.39 29.22
N GLY A 531 -6.26 11.25 28.28
CA GLY A 531 -7.08 11.67 27.15
C GLY A 531 -7.21 10.65 26.01
N THR A 532 -6.52 9.51 26.11
CA THR A 532 -6.42 8.53 25.01
C THR A 532 -7.37 7.36 25.18
N ARG A 533 -7.63 6.63 24.09
CA ARG A 533 -8.64 5.58 24.10
C ARG A 533 -8.06 4.31 24.75
N HIS A 534 -8.81 3.69 25.67
CA HIS A 534 -8.53 2.37 26.24
C HIS A 534 -7.35 2.24 27.23
N TRP A 535 -6.56 3.29 27.52
CA TRP A 535 -5.39 3.21 28.40
C TRP A 535 -5.74 2.67 29.82
N GLY A 536 -6.65 3.32 30.55
CA GLY A 536 -6.89 3.02 31.97
C GLY A 536 -7.47 1.62 32.22
N ALA A 537 -8.15 1.05 31.23
CA ALA A 537 -8.70 -0.31 31.31
C ALA A 537 -7.73 -1.39 30.81
N SER A 538 -6.61 -1.02 30.19
CA SER A 538 -5.68 -1.95 29.55
C SER A 538 -4.28 -1.93 30.16
N THR A 539 -3.72 -0.76 30.42
CA THR A 539 -2.38 -0.57 30.98
C THR A 539 -2.13 -1.33 32.29
N PRO A 540 -3.11 -1.53 33.20
CA PRO A 540 -2.88 -2.31 34.41
C PRO A 540 -2.67 -3.83 34.22
N GLY A 541 -2.89 -4.37 33.01
CA GLY A 541 -2.79 -5.80 32.73
C GLY A 541 -1.75 -6.14 31.67
N TYR A 542 -1.42 -7.44 31.54
CA TYR A 542 -0.56 -7.96 30.50
C TYR A 542 -1.29 -7.98 29.14
N ARG A 543 -0.73 -7.32 28.13
CA ARG A 543 -1.42 -7.06 26.85
C ARG A 543 -0.75 -7.74 25.69
N LEU A 544 -1.51 -8.47 24.87
CA LEU A 544 -0.98 -8.98 23.62
C LEU A 544 -0.75 -7.80 22.65
N ALA A 545 0.40 -7.78 21.99
CA ALA A 545 0.74 -6.79 20.99
C ALA A 545 1.38 -7.42 19.75
N PHE A 546 1.08 -6.85 18.58
CA PHE A 546 1.65 -7.23 17.29
C PHE A 546 2.43 -6.07 16.67
N ARG A 547 3.60 -6.32 16.11
CA ARG A 547 4.36 -5.32 15.35
C ARG A 547 3.71 -5.03 14.01
N MET A 548 3.20 -3.81 13.84
CA MET A 548 2.49 -3.40 12.61
C MET A 548 3.42 -3.18 11.43
N LYS A 549 4.66 -2.74 11.66
CA LYS A 549 5.67 -2.50 10.60
C LYS A 549 6.65 -3.67 10.51
N ALA A 550 6.37 -4.60 9.60
CA ALA A 550 7.24 -5.70 9.23
C ALA A 550 6.96 -6.11 7.78
N ALA A 551 8.01 -6.15 6.96
CA ALA A 551 7.87 -6.49 5.54
C ALA A 551 7.80 -8.01 5.35
N SER A 552 7.16 -8.46 4.25
CA SER A 552 7.10 -9.87 3.86
C SER A 552 8.47 -10.49 3.55
N THR A 553 9.49 -9.65 3.34
CA THR A 553 10.88 -10.02 3.05
C THR A 553 11.80 -9.99 4.27
N ASN A 554 11.32 -9.54 5.43
CA ASN A 554 12.08 -9.57 6.67
C ASN A 554 12.30 -11.02 7.16
N GLU A 555 13.15 -11.21 8.18
CA GLU A 555 13.33 -12.51 8.83
C GLU A 555 12.05 -13.01 9.51
N ARG A 556 11.23 -12.12 10.08
CA ARG A 556 9.88 -12.39 10.59
C ARG A 556 8.91 -11.30 10.11
N SER A 557 7.67 -11.67 9.79
CA SER A 557 6.62 -10.71 9.38
C SER A 557 5.55 -10.57 10.45
N MET A 558 5.11 -11.67 11.06
CA MET A 558 4.36 -11.67 12.31
C MET A 558 5.34 -11.68 13.50
N ILE A 559 5.32 -10.63 14.31
CA ILE A 559 6.07 -10.52 15.55
C ILE A 559 5.08 -10.14 16.64
N ALA A 560 4.93 -11.04 17.62
CA ALA A 560 4.02 -10.88 18.73
C ALA A 560 4.77 -10.89 20.07
N VAL A 561 4.28 -10.10 21.02
CA VAL A 561 4.81 -9.99 22.39
C VAL A 561 3.65 -9.80 23.36
N LEU A 562 3.83 -10.22 24.62
CA LEU A 562 2.93 -9.86 25.71
C LEU A 562 3.59 -8.71 26.49
N ILE A 563 3.05 -7.50 26.42
CA ILE A 563 3.62 -6.31 27.04
C ILE A 563 3.36 -6.32 28.55
N THR A 564 4.40 -6.00 29.34
CA THR A 564 4.34 -5.80 30.78
C THR A 564 3.36 -4.66 31.17
N PRO A 565 2.63 -4.77 32.29
CA PRO A 565 1.76 -3.70 32.81
C PRO A 565 2.49 -2.36 32.94
N GLY A 566 1.75 -1.26 32.79
CA GLY A 566 2.26 0.11 32.97
C GLY A 566 2.81 0.77 31.72
N PHE A 567 3.13 0.02 30.68
CA PHE A 567 3.54 0.60 29.41
C PHE A 567 2.35 1.19 28.63
N VAL A 568 2.65 2.09 27.71
CA VAL A 568 1.75 2.56 26.65
C VAL A 568 2.45 2.32 25.31
N CYS A 569 1.70 2.25 24.20
CA CYS A 569 2.30 1.93 22.90
C CYS A 569 2.04 2.99 21.82
N GLU A 570 3.01 3.17 20.92
CA GLU A 570 2.81 3.99 19.72
C GLU A 570 2.12 3.21 18.58
N GLN A 571 1.72 3.95 17.54
CA GLN A 571 1.04 3.48 16.32
C GLN A 571 1.73 2.36 15.51
N THR A 572 2.94 1.96 15.87
CA THR A 572 3.66 0.86 15.20
C THR A 572 3.37 -0.50 15.83
N LEU A 573 2.49 -0.55 16.85
CA LEU A 573 2.00 -1.75 17.50
C LEU A 573 0.46 -1.80 17.42
N ALA A 574 -0.10 -3.00 17.20
CA ALA A 574 -1.52 -3.28 17.43
C ALA A 574 -1.65 -3.95 18.79
N VAL A 575 -2.25 -3.26 19.75
CA VAL A 575 -2.22 -3.64 21.17
C VAL A 575 -3.62 -3.98 21.66
N GLU A 576 -3.67 -4.95 22.55
CA GLU A 576 -4.89 -5.35 23.23
C GLU A 576 -5.45 -4.28 24.16
N THR A 577 -6.76 -4.06 24.05
CA THR A 577 -7.50 -2.98 24.73
C THR A 577 -8.27 -3.44 25.97
N GLN A 578 -8.42 -4.76 26.18
CA GLN A 578 -9.24 -5.33 27.26
C GLN A 578 -8.58 -6.56 27.93
N PRO A 579 -7.29 -6.49 28.32
CA PRO A 579 -6.56 -7.63 28.87
C PRO A 579 -7.16 -8.20 30.17
N LEU A 580 -7.91 -7.39 30.93
CA LEU A 580 -8.56 -7.80 32.18
C LEU A 580 -9.90 -8.55 31.98
N LYS A 581 -10.36 -8.71 30.73
CA LYS A 581 -11.62 -9.40 30.39
C LYS A 581 -11.41 -10.80 29.82
N ARG A 582 -10.18 -11.31 29.87
CA ARG A 582 -9.82 -12.66 29.43
C ARG A 582 -8.69 -13.23 30.29
N PRO A 583 -8.63 -14.55 30.52
CA PRO A 583 -7.49 -15.19 31.20
C PRO A 583 -6.17 -14.94 30.47
N ASN A 584 -5.05 -14.80 31.18
CA ASN A 584 -3.73 -14.61 30.53
C ASN A 584 -3.28 -15.81 29.69
N ARG A 585 -3.74 -17.03 30.01
CA ARG A 585 -3.54 -18.21 29.15
C ARG A 585 -4.01 -18.00 27.71
N ALA A 586 -5.06 -17.20 27.50
CA ALA A 586 -5.64 -16.96 26.18
C ALA A 586 -4.71 -16.10 25.31
N ALA A 587 -4.10 -15.06 25.89
CA ALA A 587 -3.08 -14.27 25.19
C ALA A 587 -1.78 -15.04 24.98
N LEU A 588 -1.34 -15.87 25.94
CA LEU A 588 -0.17 -16.74 25.77
C LEU A 588 -0.38 -17.76 24.65
N LEU A 589 -1.58 -18.33 24.52
CA LEU A 589 -1.94 -19.21 23.41
C LEU A 589 -1.87 -18.46 22.07
N ALA A 590 -2.51 -17.29 21.97
CA ALA A 590 -2.46 -16.47 20.77
C ALA A 590 -1.02 -16.03 20.42
N LEU A 591 -0.23 -15.64 21.41
CA LEU A 591 1.19 -15.28 21.29
C LEU A 591 2.01 -16.43 20.69
N SER A 592 1.79 -17.66 21.17
CA SER A 592 2.50 -18.84 20.68
C SER A 592 2.22 -19.14 19.21
N ILE A 593 0.95 -19.06 18.80
CA ILE A 593 0.51 -19.31 17.42
C ILE A 593 1.05 -18.21 16.50
N ALA A 594 0.87 -16.95 16.88
CA ALA A 594 1.32 -15.80 16.10
C ALA A 594 2.83 -15.81 15.80
N ASN A 595 3.64 -16.31 16.73
CA ASN A 595 5.10 -16.39 16.58
C ASN A 595 5.59 -17.68 15.91
N SER A 596 4.70 -18.60 15.52
CA SER A 596 5.09 -19.79 14.75
C SER A 596 5.44 -19.46 13.29
N PHE A 597 6.32 -20.25 12.68
CA PHE A 597 6.69 -20.15 11.27
C PHE A 597 5.50 -20.41 10.34
N MET A 598 4.64 -21.38 10.68
CA MET A 598 3.51 -21.70 9.82
C MET A 598 2.48 -20.57 9.79
N PHE A 599 2.17 -19.96 10.93
CA PHE A 599 1.30 -18.78 10.97
C PHE A 599 1.94 -17.58 10.26
N ASP A 600 3.21 -17.29 10.52
CA ASP A 600 3.94 -16.19 9.87
C ASP A 600 4.03 -16.38 8.35
N TRP A 601 4.22 -17.62 7.88
CA TRP A 601 4.27 -17.95 6.45
C TRP A 601 2.96 -17.58 5.75
N GLN A 602 1.83 -17.86 6.39
CA GLN A 602 0.51 -17.46 5.90
C GLN A 602 0.37 -15.94 5.83
N VAL A 603 0.79 -15.23 6.87
CA VAL A 603 0.76 -13.75 6.90
C VAL A 603 1.61 -13.16 5.77
N ARG A 604 2.79 -13.73 5.50
CA ARG A 604 3.70 -13.29 4.41
C ARG A 604 3.10 -13.35 3.02
N GLN A 605 2.21 -14.31 2.76
CA GLN A 605 1.54 -14.39 1.46
C GLN A 605 0.50 -13.28 1.26
N ARG A 606 0.16 -12.53 2.31
CA ARG A 606 -0.93 -11.54 2.31
C ARG A 606 -0.45 -10.10 2.48
N ILE A 607 0.76 -9.89 3.03
CA ILE A 607 1.27 -8.55 3.36
C ILE A 607 2.42 -8.11 2.45
N THR A 608 2.64 -6.79 2.39
CA THR A 608 3.83 -6.20 1.72
C THR A 608 4.78 -5.56 2.75
N THR A 609 4.36 -4.49 3.43
CA THR A 609 5.21 -3.74 4.39
C THR A 609 4.64 -3.63 5.80
N SER A 610 3.32 -3.84 5.95
CA SER A 610 2.63 -3.64 7.21
C SER A 610 1.52 -4.65 7.42
N LEU A 611 1.33 -5.05 8.68
CA LEU A 611 0.16 -5.82 9.10
C LEU A 611 -1.07 -4.92 9.09
N SER A 612 -2.22 -5.48 8.74
CA SER A 612 -3.52 -4.81 8.81
C SER A 612 -4.59 -5.84 9.13
N ASN A 613 -5.61 -5.45 9.88
CA ASN A 613 -6.60 -6.42 10.37
C ASN A 613 -7.31 -7.15 9.23
N TYR A 614 -7.64 -6.46 8.13
CA TYR A 614 -8.32 -7.08 6.99
C TYR A 614 -7.49 -8.18 6.29
N LEU A 615 -6.16 -8.17 6.44
CA LEU A 615 -5.25 -9.18 5.89
C LEU A 615 -5.00 -10.34 6.85
N VAL A 616 -4.90 -10.04 8.15
CA VAL A 616 -4.51 -11.03 9.17
C VAL A 616 -5.74 -11.73 9.78
N ALA A 617 -6.86 -11.02 9.97
CA ALA A 617 -8.08 -11.60 10.53
C ALA A 617 -8.59 -12.82 9.74
N PRO A 618 -8.55 -12.85 8.40
CA PRO A 618 -8.98 -14.02 7.62
C PRO A 618 -7.98 -15.19 7.61
N VAL A 619 -6.82 -15.09 8.27
CA VAL A 619 -5.82 -16.17 8.25
C VAL A 619 -6.45 -17.45 8.86
N PRO A 620 -6.49 -18.56 8.12
CA PRO A 620 -7.09 -19.80 8.60
C PRO A 620 -6.27 -20.41 9.74
N LEU A 621 -7.00 -20.96 10.71
CA LEU A 621 -6.46 -21.63 11.88
C LEU A 621 -7.07 -23.04 12.06
N PRO A 622 -6.26 -24.07 12.33
CA PRO A 622 -6.72 -25.38 12.74
C PRO A 622 -7.17 -25.33 14.21
N SER A 623 -7.66 -26.46 14.71
CA SER A 623 -7.89 -26.62 16.14
C SER A 623 -6.55 -26.58 16.89
N VAL A 624 -6.43 -25.66 17.84
CA VAL A 624 -5.25 -25.53 18.72
C VAL A 624 -5.52 -26.00 20.15
N ARG A 625 -6.68 -26.63 20.37
CA ARG A 625 -7.12 -27.06 21.71
C ARG A 625 -6.20 -28.12 22.32
N GLU A 626 -5.77 -29.08 21.50
CA GLU A 626 -4.97 -30.22 21.95
C GLU A 626 -3.53 -29.81 22.32
N ILE A 627 -3.01 -28.79 21.65
CA ILE A 627 -1.65 -28.27 21.88
C ILE A 627 -1.61 -27.16 22.94
N ALA A 628 -2.76 -26.73 23.46
CA ALA A 628 -2.86 -25.51 24.28
C ALA A 628 -1.96 -25.54 25.52
N SER A 629 -1.87 -26.69 26.21
CA SER A 629 -1.08 -26.81 27.44
C SER A 629 0.41 -26.59 27.18
N VAL A 630 1.00 -27.37 26.27
CA VAL A 630 2.43 -27.29 25.93
C VAL A 630 2.81 -25.90 25.43
N VAL A 631 2.01 -25.30 24.52
CA VAL A 631 2.37 -24.01 23.93
C VAL A 631 2.22 -22.84 24.90
N VAL A 632 1.24 -22.88 25.81
CA VAL A 632 1.03 -21.80 26.81
C VAL A 632 2.16 -21.79 27.84
N HIS A 633 2.53 -22.94 28.41
CA HIS A 633 3.65 -23.02 29.35
C HIS A 633 4.99 -22.66 28.68
N CYS A 634 5.23 -23.15 27.47
CA CYS A 634 6.42 -22.78 26.70
C CYS A 634 6.46 -21.28 26.37
N ALA A 635 5.33 -20.70 25.97
CA ALA A 635 5.24 -19.26 25.72
C ALA A 635 5.46 -18.43 26.99
N LEU A 636 4.97 -18.87 28.15
CA LEU A 636 5.24 -18.23 29.44
C LEU A 636 6.75 -18.18 29.73
N ARG A 637 7.44 -19.31 29.58
CA ARG A 637 8.91 -19.41 29.77
C ARG A 637 9.70 -18.50 28.83
N LEU A 638 9.23 -18.36 27.58
CA LEU A 638 9.83 -17.45 26.61
C LEU A 638 9.57 -15.97 26.92
N THR A 639 8.38 -15.67 27.45
CA THR A 639 7.88 -14.32 27.74
C THR A 639 8.50 -13.71 28.97
N CYS A 640 8.69 -14.51 30.03
CA CYS A 640 9.24 -14.04 31.30
C CYS A 640 10.76 -13.80 31.22
N ASN A 641 11.14 -12.71 30.57
CA ASN A 641 12.52 -12.27 30.32
C ASN A 641 13.10 -11.37 31.45
N HIS A 642 12.25 -10.66 32.21
CA HIS A 642 12.66 -9.84 33.35
C HIS A 642 11.64 -9.86 34.50
N ALA A 643 11.98 -9.24 35.63
CA ALA A 643 11.21 -9.30 36.88
C ALA A 643 9.78 -8.70 36.79
N GLY A 644 9.47 -7.91 35.77
CA GLY A 644 8.13 -7.35 35.54
C GLY A 644 7.09 -8.42 35.19
N TYR A 645 7.54 -9.62 34.80
CA TYR A 645 6.69 -10.78 34.56
C TYR A 645 6.56 -11.72 35.78
N ALA A 646 7.15 -11.38 36.93
CA ALA A 646 7.01 -12.18 38.14
C ALA A 646 5.53 -12.37 38.56
N PRO A 647 4.66 -11.33 38.52
CA PRO A 647 3.23 -11.50 38.79
C PRO A 647 2.54 -12.47 37.81
N LEU A 648 2.87 -12.40 36.51
CA LEU A 648 2.34 -13.34 35.51
C LEU A 648 2.76 -14.79 35.80
N TRP A 649 4.03 -15.00 36.16
CA TRP A 649 4.53 -16.33 36.51
C TRP A 649 3.77 -16.91 37.69
N THR A 650 3.66 -16.15 38.78
CA THR A 650 2.95 -16.56 39.99
C THR A 650 1.47 -16.80 39.70
N GLU A 651 0.85 -15.99 38.84
CA GLU A 651 -0.54 -16.20 38.41
C GLU A 651 -0.71 -17.55 37.67
N GLN A 652 0.22 -17.91 36.79
CA GLN A 652 0.08 -19.09 35.92
C GLN A 652 0.56 -20.39 36.57
N LEU A 653 1.67 -20.36 37.32
CA LEU A 653 2.35 -21.54 37.86
C LEU A 653 2.48 -21.53 39.40
N GLY A 654 2.07 -20.45 40.06
CA GLY A 654 2.25 -20.28 41.50
C GLY A 654 3.73 -20.33 41.90
N ASP A 655 4.04 -21.14 42.90
CA ASP A 655 5.40 -21.36 43.42
C ASP A 655 6.21 -22.39 42.62
N ALA A 656 5.63 -23.04 41.62
CA ALA A 656 6.32 -24.06 40.84
C ALA A 656 7.46 -23.44 40.03
N TRP A 657 8.66 -24.01 40.21
CA TRP A 657 9.87 -23.63 39.47
C TRP A 657 10.67 -24.88 39.14
N ARG A 658 10.60 -25.32 37.88
CA ARG A 658 11.21 -26.55 37.37
C ARG A 658 12.32 -26.26 36.36
N GLU A 659 12.71 -25.00 36.21
CA GLU A 659 13.88 -24.60 35.44
C GLU A 659 15.17 -24.91 36.21
N PRO A 660 16.31 -25.11 35.51
CA PRO A 660 17.60 -25.38 36.14
C PRO A 660 18.19 -24.17 36.88
N THR A 661 17.63 -22.98 36.67
CA THR A 661 18.06 -21.73 37.32
C THR A 661 17.48 -21.59 38.73
N PRO A 662 18.08 -20.77 39.61
CA PRO A 662 17.49 -20.47 40.92
C PRO A 662 16.06 -19.92 40.79
N LYS A 663 15.23 -20.19 41.80
CA LYS A 663 13.81 -19.82 41.80
C LYS A 663 13.62 -18.32 41.52
N HIS A 664 12.75 -17.99 40.56
CA HIS A 664 12.45 -16.61 40.12
C HIS A 664 13.67 -15.83 39.60
N THR A 665 14.58 -16.53 38.89
CA THR A 665 15.63 -15.89 38.10
C THR A 665 15.09 -15.48 36.74
N TRP A 666 15.45 -14.27 36.28
CA TRP A 666 15.05 -13.74 34.97
C TRP A 666 16.28 -13.42 34.12
N PRO A 667 16.26 -13.70 32.80
CA PRO A 667 15.20 -14.38 32.05
C PRO A 667 15.03 -15.83 32.51
N VAL A 668 13.81 -16.37 32.43
CA VAL A 668 13.53 -17.79 32.75
C VAL A 668 14.39 -18.71 31.88
N LEU A 669 14.49 -18.37 30.59
CA LEU A 669 15.33 -19.03 29.61
C LEU A 669 16.47 -18.10 29.20
N ASP A 670 17.67 -18.39 29.68
CA ASP A 670 18.89 -17.64 29.37
C ASP A 670 19.56 -18.16 28.08
N GLY A 671 20.01 -17.24 27.24
CA GLY A 671 20.66 -17.52 25.96
C GLY A 671 19.75 -17.97 24.81
N ASP A 672 20.23 -17.78 23.59
CA ASP A 672 19.46 -18.07 22.37
C ASP A 672 19.19 -19.56 22.18
N ASP A 673 20.14 -20.44 22.50
CA ASP A 673 20.00 -21.89 22.30
C ASP A 673 18.84 -22.46 23.14
N ALA A 674 18.70 -22.06 24.41
CA ALA A 674 17.61 -22.50 25.28
C ALA A 674 16.25 -21.97 24.81
N ARG A 675 16.20 -20.69 24.41
CA ARG A 675 14.98 -20.08 23.85
C ARG A 675 14.58 -20.75 22.55
N TRP A 676 15.52 -21.05 21.66
CA TRP A 676 15.24 -21.71 20.39
C TRP A 676 14.80 -23.16 20.55
N ALA A 677 15.30 -23.90 21.54
CA ALA A 677 14.80 -25.23 21.84
C ALA A 677 13.30 -25.21 22.18
N VAL A 678 12.87 -24.26 23.02
CA VAL A 678 11.46 -24.09 23.39
C VAL A 678 10.62 -23.58 22.22
N ARG A 679 11.13 -22.65 21.42
CA ARG A 679 10.46 -22.19 20.19
C ARG A 679 10.28 -23.32 19.18
N ALA A 680 11.30 -24.14 18.95
CA ALA A 680 11.24 -25.28 18.04
C ALA A 680 10.16 -26.29 18.48
N ALA A 681 10.00 -26.52 19.79
CA ALA A 681 8.92 -27.36 20.31
C ALA A 681 7.52 -26.77 20.04
N ILE A 682 7.32 -25.47 20.27
CA ILE A 682 6.07 -24.76 19.90
C ILE A 682 5.81 -24.87 18.39
N ASP A 683 6.82 -24.56 17.59
CA ASP A 683 6.73 -24.56 16.13
C ASP A 683 6.39 -25.96 15.57
N ALA A 684 6.94 -27.03 16.16
CA ALA A 684 6.66 -28.40 15.78
C ALA A 684 5.18 -28.79 16.03
N VAL A 685 4.66 -28.52 17.23
CA VAL A 685 3.26 -28.85 17.57
C VAL A 685 2.26 -27.99 16.82
N VAL A 686 2.62 -26.73 16.53
CA VAL A 686 1.79 -25.86 15.68
C VAL A 686 1.79 -26.36 14.24
N ALA A 687 2.95 -26.70 13.67
CA ALA A 687 3.03 -27.27 12.32
C ALA A 687 2.23 -28.58 12.19
N ASP A 688 2.29 -29.46 13.19
CA ASP A 688 1.51 -30.69 13.21
C ASP A 688 0.01 -30.44 13.36
N ALA A 689 -0.41 -29.45 14.16
CA ALA A 689 -1.81 -29.03 14.26
C ALA A 689 -2.36 -28.49 12.94
N TYR A 690 -1.53 -27.82 12.14
CA TYR A 690 -1.83 -27.43 10.75
C TYR A 690 -1.83 -28.62 9.76
N GLY A 691 -1.53 -29.83 10.24
CA GLY A 691 -1.55 -31.07 9.45
C GLY A 691 -0.40 -31.19 8.45
N LEU A 692 0.72 -30.48 8.67
CA LEU A 692 1.85 -30.52 7.75
C LEU A 692 2.50 -31.90 7.78
N ASP A 693 2.98 -32.34 6.61
CA ASP A 693 4.03 -33.35 6.55
C ASP A 693 5.42 -32.73 6.72
N ARG A 694 6.43 -33.58 6.88
CA ARG A 694 7.81 -33.15 7.09
C ARG A 694 8.36 -32.32 5.91
N ALA A 695 7.99 -32.66 4.67
CA ALA A 695 8.47 -31.97 3.48
C ALA A 695 7.83 -30.58 3.33
N GLN A 696 6.53 -30.48 3.60
CA GLN A 696 5.79 -29.22 3.66
C GLN A 696 6.36 -28.31 4.74
N TYR A 697 6.67 -28.85 5.91
CA TYR A 697 7.27 -28.05 7.00
C TYR A 697 8.68 -27.58 6.66
N ALA A 698 9.52 -28.45 6.07
CA ALA A 698 10.83 -28.06 5.55
C ALA A 698 10.71 -26.96 4.48
N HIS A 699 9.72 -27.06 3.58
CA HIS A 699 9.43 -26.05 2.58
C HIS A 699 9.09 -24.70 3.23
N VAL A 700 8.16 -24.68 4.20
CA VAL A 700 7.81 -23.47 4.97
C VAL A 700 9.05 -22.84 5.57
N LEU A 701 9.86 -23.60 6.31
CA LEU A 701 11.09 -23.10 6.93
C LEU A 701 12.07 -22.54 5.89
N SER A 702 12.23 -23.18 4.74
CA SER A 702 13.14 -22.75 3.68
C SER A 702 12.81 -21.37 3.09
N THR A 703 11.57 -20.91 3.22
CA THR A 703 11.14 -19.59 2.72
C THR A 703 11.59 -18.42 3.60
N PHE A 704 12.09 -18.68 4.81
CA PHE A 704 12.54 -17.67 5.76
C PHE A 704 14.05 -17.48 5.69
N SER A 705 14.50 -16.25 5.95
CA SER A 705 15.89 -16.00 6.30
C SER A 705 16.13 -16.46 7.74
N HIS A 706 17.15 -17.28 7.99
CA HIS A 706 17.55 -17.73 9.33
C HIS A 706 18.86 -17.09 9.78
N LYS A 707 19.14 -15.87 9.29
CA LYS A 707 20.42 -15.20 9.53
C LYS A 707 20.67 -14.91 11.01
N SER A 708 19.63 -14.59 11.79
CA SER A 708 19.80 -14.34 13.23
C SER A 708 20.16 -15.60 14.00
N TYR A 709 19.69 -16.76 13.54
CA TYR A 709 19.97 -18.05 14.19
C TYR A 709 19.96 -19.20 13.16
N PRO A 710 21.11 -19.50 12.53
CA PRO A 710 21.19 -20.44 11.41
C PRO A 710 20.77 -21.89 11.72
N LYS A 711 20.80 -22.29 12.99
CA LYS A 711 20.39 -23.65 13.44
C LYS A 711 18.87 -23.83 13.53
N ALA A 712 18.08 -22.76 13.38
CA ALA A 712 16.62 -22.80 13.57
C ALA A 712 15.92 -23.88 12.72
N PRO A 713 16.18 -24.02 11.40
CA PRO A 713 15.49 -25.02 10.59
C PRO A 713 15.73 -26.45 11.06
N ASP A 714 16.98 -26.78 11.38
CA ASP A 714 17.37 -28.12 11.81
C ASP A 714 16.75 -28.47 13.17
N LEU A 715 16.73 -27.52 14.11
CA LEU A 715 16.08 -27.71 15.42
C LEU A 715 14.56 -27.90 15.27
N CYS A 716 13.91 -27.07 14.46
CA CYS A 716 12.49 -27.18 14.17
C CYS A 716 12.14 -28.54 13.53
N LEU A 717 12.91 -28.98 12.53
CA LEU A 717 12.70 -30.28 11.89
C LEU A 717 12.96 -31.45 12.82
N ALA A 718 14.00 -31.38 13.66
CA ALA A 718 14.28 -32.41 14.64
C ALA A 718 13.16 -32.53 15.70
N ALA A 719 12.65 -31.40 16.20
CA ALA A 719 11.51 -31.38 17.11
C ALA A 719 10.24 -31.93 16.44
N PHE A 720 10.03 -31.61 15.16
CA PHE A 720 8.91 -32.16 14.39
C PHE A 720 9.02 -33.67 14.19
N ASP A 721 10.19 -34.18 13.79
CA ASP A 721 10.44 -35.62 13.62
C ASP A 721 10.25 -36.38 14.94
N GLU A 722 10.70 -35.79 16.04
CA GLU A 722 10.49 -36.33 17.38
C GLU A 722 9.00 -36.36 17.76
N LEU A 723 8.25 -35.28 17.51
CA LEU A 723 6.82 -35.22 17.75
C LEU A 723 6.08 -36.32 16.98
N LYS A 724 6.41 -36.53 15.69
CA LYS A 724 5.79 -37.59 14.88
C LYS A 724 6.13 -38.99 15.38
N THR A 725 7.29 -39.17 16.01
CA THR A 725 7.73 -40.46 16.56
C THR A 725 7.10 -40.76 17.92
N LEU A 726 7.08 -39.79 18.82
CA LEU A 726 6.62 -39.96 20.21
C LEU A 726 5.09 -39.81 20.36
N GLY A 727 4.47 -39.02 19.48
CA GLY A 727 3.11 -38.52 19.67
C GLY A 727 3.04 -37.34 20.64
N LEU A 728 1.95 -36.58 20.56
CA LEU A 728 1.79 -35.30 21.28
C LEU A 728 1.91 -35.43 22.81
N GLU A 729 1.36 -36.47 23.42
CA GLU A 729 1.37 -36.64 24.88
C GLU A 729 2.80 -36.83 25.42
N ALA A 730 3.57 -37.77 24.85
CA ALA A 730 4.94 -38.04 25.27
C ALA A 730 5.87 -36.87 24.91
N PHE A 731 5.66 -36.23 23.76
CA PHE A 731 6.38 -35.01 23.38
C PHE A 731 6.14 -33.88 24.39
N THR A 732 4.89 -33.66 24.79
CA THR A 732 4.51 -32.63 25.78
C THR A 732 5.22 -32.88 27.11
N LYS A 733 5.19 -34.11 27.64
CA LYS A 733 5.88 -34.46 28.89
C LYS A 733 7.39 -34.23 28.84
N LYS A 734 7.99 -34.32 27.66
CA LYS A 734 9.43 -34.11 27.45
C LYS A 734 9.80 -32.63 27.37
N HIS A 735 9.02 -31.83 26.65
CA HIS A 735 9.38 -30.45 26.28
C HIS A 735 8.74 -29.37 27.15
N ASP A 736 7.66 -29.70 27.86
CA ASP A 736 7.02 -28.85 28.85
C ASP A 736 7.27 -29.40 30.27
N PRO A 737 8.18 -28.79 31.05
CA PRO A 737 8.41 -29.19 32.44
C PRO A 737 7.17 -29.08 33.32
N TYR A 738 6.13 -28.36 32.91
CA TYR A 738 4.93 -28.05 33.67
C TYR A 738 3.68 -28.75 33.12
N TRP A 739 3.84 -29.79 32.31
CA TRP A 739 2.76 -30.50 31.60
C TRP A 739 1.61 -30.99 32.50
N ASP A 740 1.86 -31.20 33.80
CA ASP A 740 0.92 -31.69 34.81
C ASP A 740 0.18 -30.55 35.54
N ILE A 741 0.54 -29.29 35.29
CA ILE A 741 -0.14 -28.12 35.86
C ILE A 741 -1.26 -27.69 34.90
N PRO A 742 -2.52 -27.58 35.35
CA PRO A 742 -3.62 -27.15 34.48
C PRO A 742 -3.50 -25.67 34.13
N LEU A 743 -3.93 -25.30 32.92
CA LEU A 743 -3.95 -23.90 32.49
C LEU A 743 -4.88 -23.05 33.36
N ASN A 744 -4.41 -21.87 33.79
CA ASN A 744 -5.21 -20.97 34.63
C ASN A 744 -6.32 -20.29 33.82
N GLU A 745 -7.59 -20.60 34.16
CA GLU A 745 -8.78 -20.01 33.53
C GLU A 745 -9.33 -18.77 34.25
N SER A 746 -8.70 -18.34 35.34
CA SER A 746 -9.16 -17.21 36.13
C SER A 746 -8.96 -15.90 35.39
N MET A 747 -9.87 -14.94 35.60
CA MET A 747 -9.67 -13.58 35.12
C MET A 747 -8.53 -12.91 35.90
N PRO A 748 -7.60 -12.23 35.22
CA PRO A 748 -6.49 -11.57 35.88
C PRO A 748 -6.98 -10.36 36.67
N LYS A 749 -6.24 -10.01 37.72
CA LYS A 749 -6.43 -8.76 38.46
C LYS A 749 -5.49 -7.69 37.92
N PRO A 750 -5.81 -6.39 38.08
CA PRO A 750 -4.84 -5.32 37.85
C PRO A 750 -3.53 -5.62 38.61
N VAL A 751 -2.40 -5.51 37.91
CA VAL A 751 -1.06 -5.77 38.48
C VAL A 751 -0.48 -4.51 39.10
N ILE A 752 -0.89 -3.35 38.58
CA ILE A 752 -0.44 -2.03 39.03
C ILE A 752 -1.65 -1.14 39.30
N ASP A 753 -1.47 -0.17 40.19
CA ASP A 753 -2.45 0.89 40.45
C ASP A 753 -2.04 2.17 39.72
N LEU A 754 -2.88 2.63 38.80
CA LEU A 754 -2.62 3.86 38.06
C LEU A 754 -3.22 5.07 38.78
N PRO A 755 -2.51 6.21 38.87
CA PRO A 755 -3.07 7.42 39.43
C PRO A 755 -4.20 7.95 38.53
N ILE A 756 -5.44 7.94 39.04
CA ILE A 756 -6.60 8.51 38.34
C ILE A 756 -6.54 10.05 38.50
N PRO A 757 -6.50 10.85 37.42
CA PRO A 757 -6.36 12.30 37.55
C PRO A 757 -7.58 12.94 38.20
N GLY A 758 -7.40 13.49 39.40
CA GLY A 758 -8.30 14.45 40.03
C GLY A 758 -7.47 15.54 40.69
N GLY A 759 -7.15 16.61 39.95
CA GLY A 759 -6.48 17.82 40.47
C GLY A 759 -5.15 18.17 39.79
N ASP A 760 -4.89 19.48 39.67
CA ASP A 760 -3.71 20.08 39.03
C ASP A 760 -2.38 19.54 39.59
N ALA A 761 -1.50 19.10 38.69
CA ALA A 761 -0.17 18.60 39.04
C ALA A 761 0.92 19.63 38.69
N PRO A 762 1.91 19.87 39.57
CA PRO A 762 2.94 20.89 39.34
C PRO A 762 3.87 20.53 38.17
N ALA A 763 4.48 21.55 37.57
CA ALA A 763 5.46 21.44 36.49
C ALA A 763 6.81 20.92 37.02
N VAL A 764 7.45 19.99 36.30
CA VAL A 764 8.79 19.49 36.61
C VAL A 764 9.71 19.68 35.41
N GLN A 765 10.93 20.12 35.69
CA GLN A 765 12.01 20.40 34.72
C GLN A 765 12.65 19.10 34.20
N SER A 766 13.18 19.17 32.97
CA SER A 766 13.96 18.15 32.24
C SER A 766 14.85 17.29 33.15
N LEU A 767 14.66 15.96 33.12
CA LEU A 767 15.58 14.99 33.73
C LEU A 767 16.61 14.55 32.67
N GLY A 768 17.88 14.89 32.89
CA GLY A 768 19.02 14.28 32.17
C GLY A 768 19.24 12.81 32.56
N PRO A 769 20.38 12.18 32.25
CA PRO A 769 20.58 10.75 32.48
C PRO A 769 20.48 10.42 33.97
N LEU A 770 19.37 9.81 34.37
CA LEU A 770 19.01 9.46 35.76
C LEU A 770 19.78 8.26 36.32
N PHE A 771 20.69 7.66 35.53
CA PHE A 771 21.29 6.35 35.83
C PHE A 771 22.82 6.38 36.01
N ASP A 772 23.44 7.54 36.19
CA ASP A 772 24.83 7.59 36.68
C ASP A 772 24.85 7.24 38.17
N GLY A 773 25.05 5.95 38.49
CA GLY A 773 25.24 5.49 39.87
C GLY A 773 24.63 4.14 40.24
N LEU A 774 23.78 3.56 39.39
CA LEU A 774 23.48 2.13 39.49
C LEU A 774 24.70 1.40 38.91
N GLY A 775 25.44 0.69 39.77
CA GLY A 775 26.65 -0.04 39.36
C GLY A 775 26.43 -0.92 38.13
N PRO A 776 27.51 -1.34 37.43
CA PRO A 776 27.38 -2.12 36.21
C PRO A 776 26.51 -3.36 36.47
N ALA A 777 25.66 -3.67 35.49
CA ALA A 777 24.91 -4.92 35.44
C ALA A 777 25.84 -6.12 35.74
N PRO A 778 25.34 -7.22 36.34
CA PRO A 778 26.12 -8.46 36.38
C PRO A 778 26.60 -8.79 34.97
N GLU A 779 27.89 -9.10 34.84
CA GLU A 779 28.52 -9.37 33.54
C GLU A 779 27.68 -10.36 32.74
N LYS A 780 27.26 -9.94 31.53
CA LYS A 780 26.70 -10.83 30.52
C LYS A 780 27.65 -12.03 30.35
N PRO A 781 27.18 -13.29 30.37
CA PRO A 781 27.99 -14.38 29.85
C PRO A 781 28.41 -14.04 28.43
N ALA A 782 29.69 -14.20 28.15
CA ALA A 782 30.33 -13.74 26.92
C ALA A 782 29.52 -14.16 25.68
N ALA A 783 28.93 -13.17 25.01
CA ALA A 783 28.42 -13.35 23.67
C ALA A 783 29.57 -13.88 22.79
N THR A 784 29.28 -14.91 22.00
CA THR A 784 30.14 -15.38 20.91
C THR A 784 30.74 -14.20 20.14
N PRO A 785 32.01 -14.28 19.71
CA PRO A 785 32.74 -13.14 19.19
C PRO A 785 32.00 -12.55 18.00
N ARG A 786 31.68 -11.25 18.10
CA ARG A 786 31.32 -10.42 16.94
C ARG A 786 32.41 -10.59 15.86
N PRO A 787 32.07 -10.49 14.57
CA PRO A 787 33.09 -10.25 13.55
C PRO A 787 33.97 -9.11 14.04
N THR A 788 35.29 -9.30 13.95
CA THR A 788 36.34 -8.40 14.43
C THR A 788 35.87 -6.94 14.51
N PRO A 789 35.98 -6.26 15.67
CA PRO A 789 35.61 -4.86 15.75
C PRO A 789 36.35 -4.11 14.63
N ARG A 790 35.61 -3.33 13.84
CA ARG A 790 36.26 -2.34 12.98
C ARG A 790 37.21 -1.54 13.87
N PRO A 791 38.45 -1.28 13.42
CA PRO A 791 39.39 -0.49 14.21
C PRO A 791 38.69 0.78 14.69
N ALA A 792 38.99 1.20 15.92
CA ALA A 792 38.46 2.43 16.48
C ALA A 792 38.57 3.54 15.41
N PRO A 793 37.51 4.32 15.16
CA PRO A 793 37.57 5.39 14.19
C PRO A 793 38.77 6.27 14.52
N PRO A 794 39.55 6.71 13.52
CA PRO A 794 40.67 7.60 13.78
C PRO A 794 40.15 8.85 14.50
N SER A 795 41.00 9.51 15.28
CA SER A 795 40.69 10.84 15.82
C SER A 795 40.20 11.76 14.69
N ASP A 796 39.42 12.79 15.02
CA ASP A 796 38.79 13.68 14.03
C ASP A 796 39.82 14.21 12.99
N ASP A 797 41.04 14.51 13.43
CA ASP A 797 42.16 14.88 12.55
C ASP A 797 42.75 13.69 11.76
N GLY A 798 42.79 12.49 12.32
CA GLY A 798 43.25 11.28 11.62
C GLY A 798 42.30 10.83 10.50
N ALA A 799 40.99 11.03 10.66
CA ALA A 799 40.00 10.77 9.61
C ALA A 799 40.16 11.76 8.45
N TYR A 800 40.37 13.04 8.78
CA TYR A 800 40.66 14.07 7.79
C TYR A 800 41.92 13.76 6.97
N ASP A 801 43.05 13.47 7.63
CA ASP A 801 44.33 13.16 6.97
C ASP A 801 44.29 11.90 6.11
N THR A 802 43.44 10.94 6.48
CA THR A 802 43.23 9.72 5.70
C THR A 802 42.47 10.02 4.41
N ILE A 803 41.41 10.82 4.48
CA ILE A 803 40.61 11.22 3.31
C ILE A 803 41.42 12.15 2.41
N ALA A 804 42.20 13.08 2.98
CA ALA A 804 43.07 13.98 2.25
C ALA A 804 44.14 13.22 1.44
N ARG A 805 44.85 12.26 2.07
CA ARG A 805 45.82 11.41 1.36
C ARG A 805 45.17 10.55 0.28
N LEU A 806 43.96 10.06 0.52
CA LEU A 806 43.20 9.29 -0.47
C LEU A 806 42.87 10.15 -1.70
N LEU A 807 42.46 11.41 -1.48
CA LEU A 807 42.23 12.38 -2.54
C LEU A 807 43.53 12.70 -3.31
N ASP A 808 44.63 12.93 -2.60
CA ASP A 808 45.94 13.23 -3.19
C ASP A 808 46.45 12.08 -4.08
N THR A 809 46.17 10.84 -3.67
CA THR A 809 46.60 9.62 -4.38
C THR A 809 45.73 9.31 -5.59
N ARG A 810 44.40 9.45 -5.47
CA ARG A 810 43.45 9.03 -6.51
C ARG A 810 43.00 10.14 -7.45
N GLY A 811 43.22 11.41 -7.09
CA GLY A 811 42.78 12.59 -7.84
C GLY A 811 41.26 12.81 -7.85
N LEU A 812 40.46 11.77 -7.61
CA LEU A 812 39.00 11.80 -7.54
C LEU A 812 38.51 10.75 -6.55
N ILE A 813 37.68 11.15 -5.58
CA ILE A 813 37.09 10.24 -4.59
C ILE A 813 35.60 10.52 -4.39
N THR A 814 34.85 9.51 -3.95
CA THR A 814 33.45 9.65 -3.54
C THR A 814 33.31 9.60 -2.02
N SER A 815 32.13 9.97 -1.51
CA SER A 815 31.80 9.74 -0.09
C SER A 815 31.85 8.25 0.29
N GLY A 816 31.58 7.33 -0.66
CA GLY A 816 31.72 5.89 -0.43
C GLY A 816 33.19 5.46 -0.24
N ASP A 817 34.09 6.02 -1.04
CA ASP A 817 35.54 5.76 -0.91
C ASP A 817 36.06 6.25 0.44
N ALA A 818 35.63 7.43 0.89
CA ALA A 818 36.00 7.99 2.19
C ALA A 818 35.51 7.12 3.36
N GLN A 819 34.27 6.62 3.29
CA GLN A 819 33.72 5.70 4.29
C GLN A 819 34.50 4.39 4.34
N GLN A 820 34.90 3.86 3.18
CA GLN A 820 35.68 2.63 3.10
C GLN A 820 37.10 2.80 3.66
N ALA A 821 37.73 3.96 3.43
CA ALA A 821 39.09 4.24 3.91
C ALA A 821 39.17 4.54 5.42
N THR A 822 38.15 5.17 5.99
CA THR A 822 38.13 5.59 7.40
C THR A 822 37.35 4.66 8.33
N GLY A 823 36.50 3.80 7.76
CA GLY A 823 35.56 2.96 8.51
C GLY A 823 34.34 3.70 9.06
N LEU A 824 34.27 5.03 8.89
CA LEU A 824 33.16 5.90 9.28
C LEU A 824 31.95 5.73 8.36
N ASP A 825 30.77 6.13 8.83
CA ASP A 825 29.56 6.19 8.02
C ASP A 825 29.44 7.51 7.24
N ALA A 826 28.39 7.65 6.44
CA ALA A 826 28.18 8.81 5.59
C ALA A 826 28.05 10.13 6.39
N ALA A 827 27.55 10.07 7.63
CA ALA A 827 27.45 11.24 8.50
C ALA A 827 28.82 11.62 9.07
N GLY A 828 29.64 10.63 9.45
CA GLY A 828 30.99 10.82 9.98
C GLY A 828 31.99 11.37 8.96
N VAL A 829 31.93 10.96 7.67
CA VAL A 829 32.87 11.49 6.66
C VAL A 829 32.50 12.86 6.11
N ARG A 830 31.24 13.29 6.27
CA ARG A 830 30.70 14.50 5.62
C ARG A 830 31.37 15.79 6.08
N PRO A 831 31.67 16.02 7.38
CA PRO A 831 32.39 17.19 7.84
C PRO A 831 33.79 17.29 7.23
N HIS A 832 34.51 16.16 7.09
CA HIS A 832 35.86 16.13 6.53
C HIS A 832 35.90 16.40 5.02
N LEU A 833 34.95 15.82 4.27
CA LEU A 833 34.80 16.09 2.84
C LEU A 833 34.39 17.54 2.58
N LYS A 834 33.56 18.11 3.45
CA LYS A 834 33.22 19.55 3.42
C LYS A 834 34.46 20.40 3.71
N ARG A 835 35.23 20.06 4.75
CA ARG A 835 36.48 20.74 5.11
C ARG A 835 37.51 20.74 3.97
N LEU A 836 37.65 19.65 3.22
CA LEU A 836 38.51 19.60 2.02
C LEU A 836 38.06 20.58 0.92
N GLY A 837 36.75 20.77 0.76
CA GLY A 837 36.19 21.78 -0.14
C GLY A 837 36.41 23.22 0.37
N ASP A 838 36.15 23.45 1.66
CA ASP A 838 36.32 24.75 2.31
C ASP A 838 37.80 25.21 2.33
N GLU A 839 38.75 24.27 2.46
CA GLU A 839 40.20 24.51 2.36
C GLU A 839 40.71 24.61 0.91
N GLY A 840 39.82 24.51 -0.09
CA GLY A 840 40.17 24.63 -1.51
C GLY A 840 40.98 23.45 -2.07
N ARG A 841 41.07 22.33 -1.34
CA ARG A 841 41.81 21.12 -1.76
C ARG A 841 41.00 20.20 -2.68
N ALA A 842 39.68 20.36 -2.69
CA ALA A 842 38.78 19.57 -3.52
C ALA A 842 37.69 20.42 -4.19
N VAL A 843 37.38 20.13 -5.45
CA VAL A 843 36.24 20.67 -6.18
C VAL A 843 35.16 19.60 -6.30
N THR A 844 33.92 19.94 -5.94
CA THR A 844 32.78 19.01 -6.01
C THR A 844 32.15 18.97 -7.39
N GLU A 845 31.87 17.77 -7.89
CA GLU A 845 31.08 17.55 -9.11
C GLU A 845 29.83 16.70 -8.84
N GLY A 846 28.67 17.20 -9.28
CA GLY A 846 27.37 16.50 -9.25
C GLY A 846 26.41 16.92 -8.12
N GLN A 847 25.14 16.50 -8.21
CA GLN A 847 24.10 16.82 -7.21
C GLN A 847 23.67 15.62 -6.33
N ARG A 848 23.58 15.89 -5.01
CA ARG A 848 22.97 15.14 -3.88
C ARG A 848 23.32 13.64 -3.64
N ARG A 849 23.44 12.74 -4.62
CA ARG A 849 23.82 11.33 -4.41
C ARG A 849 24.85 10.88 -5.45
N GLY A 850 26.05 10.49 -4.97
CA GLY A 850 27.20 10.17 -5.82
C GLY A 850 28.16 11.34 -6.06
N MET A 851 28.08 12.39 -5.23
CA MET A 851 28.96 13.56 -5.30
C MET A 851 30.43 13.12 -5.28
N LYS A 852 31.16 13.57 -6.30
CA LYS A 852 32.59 13.28 -6.47
C LYS A 852 33.41 14.49 -6.06
N TYR A 853 34.50 14.24 -5.36
CA TYR A 853 35.45 15.25 -4.89
C TYR A 853 36.71 15.06 -5.72
N ARG A 854 36.96 15.97 -6.66
CA ARG A 854 38.19 15.98 -7.45
C ARG A 854 39.21 16.82 -6.72
N ARG A 855 40.47 16.40 -6.71
CA ARG A 855 41.56 17.22 -6.18
C ARG A 855 41.60 18.53 -6.96
N ALA A 856 41.65 19.65 -6.25
CA ALA A 856 41.93 20.92 -6.88
C ALA A 856 43.40 20.89 -7.31
N ASP A 857 43.66 20.83 -8.61
CA ASP A 857 45.02 21.00 -9.12
C ASP A 857 45.35 22.50 -8.98
N GLY A 858 46.48 22.79 -8.32
CA GLY A 858 46.91 24.16 -8.01
C GLY A 858 47.15 25.03 -9.24
#